data_AF-A0A8H4JA69-F1
#
_entry.id   AF-A0A8H4JA69-F1
#
_cell.length_a   1.000
_cell.length_b   1.000
_cell.length_c   1.000
_cell.angle_alpha   90.00
_cell.angle_beta   90.00
_cell.angle_gamma   90.00
#
_symmetry.space_group_name_H-M   'P 1'
#
loop_
_entity.id
_entity.type
_entity.pdbx_description
1 polymer ?
#
loop_
_entity_poly.entity_id
_entity_poly.type
_entity_poly.pdbx_seq_one_letter_code
_entity_poly.pdbx_strand_id
1 'polypeptide(L)'
;MAENMQVGRLDLASRAIDLTTVLLRATSSSGSLLKGAWEIGQWLGRERLNQYELLDCMEKAKGFAFANQSGQQFFDKIIQGLDTLPVRPLFLQHSGSLGRLMAGDPNLSWIVSTVACLFQHHRDDMLVTEAVTACIMESHRLRGQEDDVVTRDAFMYDPEHTRVRAVVRKIVSSVWYNVVNVGCDTVPLPDELLAVCSRGHYLDPADFGIVVNTIYARCPSKAILRTTHLLRDVMLWLLLHYDGAIVVNVGGHIVYRADFGNPLRELEVNVASPCPRQGDCSGVHQASYQILRHVSGKFQDFLTGYISADFADSLPQPGIRQKLYEIPRLYPRASPMWNEGVQILIKCTAQSIMQWLLGVPLSPQTDSPGFSAEPLRRAAEGEMTVSLALGSVPSILSLQWGSSPGPHITFKSPAEVQSNLGEYYKFGKGGSTGYRLIALVEFFPILKDMASKVGAECQCSECPSVKRGLVKQSTLKPGCLCRLAVEEALLLIAHGVADGFCIDTASSVSDTTHIVEGTATLLLELIEGRRVLWDTWFAVASCVYLGCPFQRPVEPTHPAFGGTAFAAIQYGDLAAQAPWLDLTRELSAYGCFRIVGSRGRLGVVTRRYDDVQFRSVEENFAIIETENTEDTSHFCSRYKKAASLIDHSLSLDVDEMSVKTDVILCHMDDRFYRLSYRVQTKNHWRIVDPSDALSAVIRISSSPTCQHNGQPPETAPLNAKIYTMDEVVGRWPDVVRSSIGTTGGGRATKSGIFHLTRVLDTHLKKNIALALTVCPVAVPNYPDIACTTCMLDHAEKVERKPYREGEGGDLADRYVINLSTNLAGQDVSIGRRLIVAK
;
A
#
# COMPACT_ATOMS: atom_id res chain seq x y z
N MET A 1 -30.40 -11.72 3.40
CA MET A 1 -31.12 -10.79 2.52
C MET A 1 -30.15 -9.74 1.97
N ALA A 2 -29.19 -10.19 1.16
CA ALA A 2 -27.97 -9.44 0.83
C ALA A 2 -27.91 -8.94 -0.63
N GLU A 3 -29.01 -9.04 -1.41
CA GLU A 3 -28.97 -8.75 -2.86
C GLU A 3 -29.65 -7.44 -3.30
N ASN A 4 -30.38 -6.74 -2.42
CA ASN A 4 -31.12 -5.52 -2.81
C ASN A 4 -30.53 -4.19 -2.30
N MET A 5 -29.30 -4.17 -1.78
CA MET A 5 -28.63 -2.92 -1.38
C MET A 5 -27.79 -2.30 -2.50
N GLN A 6 -28.31 -2.29 -3.74
CA GLN A 6 -27.98 -1.24 -4.71
C GLN A 6 -28.61 0.07 -4.23
N VAL A 7 -28.10 0.62 -3.13
CA VAL A 7 -28.49 1.94 -2.64
C VAL A 7 -28.01 2.96 -3.68
N GLY A 8 -28.97 3.58 -4.37
CA GLY A 8 -28.84 4.72 -5.29
C GLY A 8 -27.42 5.08 -5.69
N ARG A 9 -26.84 4.32 -6.63
CA ARG A 9 -25.51 4.58 -7.17
C ARG A 9 -25.46 6.03 -7.68
N LEU A 10 -24.46 6.77 -7.20
CA LEU A 10 -24.14 8.13 -7.59
C LEU A 10 -24.06 8.27 -9.12
N ASP A 11 -25.15 8.79 -9.67
CA ASP A 11 -25.46 9.12 -11.07
C ASP A 11 -24.57 10.24 -11.68
N LEU A 12 -23.36 10.42 -11.12
CA LEU A 12 -22.32 11.33 -11.62
C LEU A 12 -21.37 10.60 -12.59
N ALA A 13 -21.04 9.35 -12.29
CA ALA A 13 -20.15 8.54 -13.11
C ALA A 13 -20.77 8.14 -14.47
N SER A 14 -22.10 8.05 -14.55
CA SER A 14 -22.86 7.64 -15.74
C SER A 14 -23.24 8.79 -16.68
N ARG A 15 -23.06 10.04 -16.28
CA ARG A 15 -23.44 11.23 -17.06
C ARG A 15 -22.18 11.97 -17.49
N ALA A 16 -22.08 12.34 -18.77
CA ALA A 16 -21.01 13.22 -19.23
C ALA A 16 -21.03 14.52 -18.40
N ILE A 17 -19.94 14.80 -17.69
CA ILE A 17 -19.82 15.96 -16.81
C ILE A 17 -19.19 17.09 -17.63
N ASP A 18 -19.77 18.29 -17.62
CA ASP A 18 -19.05 19.51 -18.03
C ASP A 18 -18.53 20.18 -16.76
N LEU A 19 -17.27 19.91 -16.41
CA LEU A 19 -16.70 20.34 -15.14
C LEU A 19 -16.59 21.85 -15.03
N THR A 20 -16.31 22.55 -16.13
CA THR A 20 -16.25 24.01 -16.12
C THR A 20 -17.63 24.59 -15.80
N THR A 21 -18.69 24.04 -16.40
CA THR A 21 -20.07 24.45 -16.09
C THR A 21 -20.48 24.06 -14.65
N VAL A 22 -20.06 22.89 -14.16
CA VAL A 22 -20.33 22.46 -12.78
C VAL A 22 -19.71 23.41 -11.76
N LEU A 23 -18.46 23.83 -11.96
CA LEU A 23 -17.78 24.77 -11.08
C LEU A 23 -18.42 26.16 -11.10
N LEU A 24 -18.92 26.62 -12.25
CA LEU A 24 -19.63 27.89 -12.37
C LEU A 24 -21.03 27.87 -11.73
N ARG A 25 -21.71 26.71 -11.75
CA ARG A 25 -23.10 26.57 -11.25
C ARG A 25 -23.21 26.06 -9.81
N ALA A 26 -22.12 25.55 -9.24
CA ALA A 26 -22.05 24.96 -7.90
C ALA A 26 -22.65 25.84 -6.79
N THR A 27 -22.63 27.16 -6.95
CA THR A 27 -23.20 28.15 -6.02
C THR A 27 -24.73 28.18 -6.01
N SER A 28 -25.40 27.51 -6.95
CA SER A 28 -26.85 27.64 -7.19
C SER A 28 -27.63 26.32 -7.33
N SER A 29 -26.95 25.17 -7.34
CA SER A 29 -27.53 23.86 -7.65
C SER A 29 -27.73 22.94 -6.43
N SER A 30 -28.73 22.06 -6.45
CA SER A 30 -28.91 20.95 -5.48
C SER A 30 -28.80 19.58 -6.18
N GLY A 31 -28.26 18.55 -5.51
CA GLY A 31 -28.16 17.17 -6.02
C GLY A 31 -26.73 16.63 -6.17
N SER A 32 -26.54 15.59 -6.99
CA SER A 32 -25.25 14.90 -7.20
C SER A 32 -24.13 15.83 -7.68
N LEU A 33 -24.44 16.81 -8.53
CA LEU A 33 -23.52 17.85 -9.00
C LEU A 33 -22.91 18.69 -7.85
N LEU A 34 -23.64 18.85 -6.74
CA LEU A 34 -23.13 19.52 -5.53
C LEU A 34 -22.00 18.72 -4.89
N LYS A 35 -22.06 17.38 -4.91
CA LYS A 35 -21.02 16.51 -4.32
C LYS A 35 -19.69 16.64 -5.08
N GLY A 36 -19.73 16.55 -6.41
CA GLY A 36 -18.54 16.74 -7.25
C GLY A 36 -17.95 18.15 -7.10
N ALA A 37 -18.79 19.19 -7.09
CA ALA A 37 -18.34 20.56 -6.86
C ALA A 37 -17.75 20.77 -5.45
N TRP A 38 -18.34 20.16 -4.43
CA TRP A 38 -17.83 20.19 -3.06
C TRP A 38 -16.48 19.49 -2.95
N GLU A 39 -16.31 18.32 -3.58
CA GLU A 39 -15.04 17.58 -3.61
C GLU A 39 -13.94 18.36 -4.37
N ILE A 40 -14.28 19.04 -5.47
CA ILE A 40 -13.33 19.95 -6.14
C ILE A 40 -12.99 21.14 -5.25
N GLY A 41 -13.98 21.72 -4.55
CA GLY A 41 -13.76 22.81 -3.60
C GLY A 41 -12.81 22.41 -2.46
N GLN A 42 -12.99 21.22 -1.89
CA GLN A 42 -12.07 20.64 -0.90
C GLN A 42 -10.67 20.42 -1.49
N TRP A 43 -10.58 19.90 -2.71
CA TRP A 43 -9.31 19.72 -3.40
C TRP A 43 -8.58 21.04 -3.64
N LEU A 44 -9.28 22.08 -4.13
CA LEU A 44 -8.73 23.43 -4.32
C LEU A 44 -8.20 24.02 -3.01
N GLY A 45 -8.99 23.93 -1.93
CA GLY A 45 -8.58 24.40 -0.61
C GLY A 45 -7.30 23.71 -0.10
N ARG A 46 -7.22 22.39 -0.27
CA ARG A 46 -6.05 21.60 0.15
C ARG A 46 -4.79 21.89 -0.66
N GLU A 47 -4.92 21.93 -1.98
CA GLU A 47 -3.80 22.25 -2.87
C GLU A 47 -3.41 23.73 -2.84
N ARG A 48 -4.17 24.56 -2.10
CA ARG A 48 -4.01 26.01 -2.00
C ARG A 48 -4.05 26.69 -3.38
N LEU A 49 -4.90 26.16 -4.25
CA LEU A 49 -5.10 26.66 -5.60
C LEU A 49 -6.26 27.63 -5.64
N ASN A 50 -6.10 28.70 -6.42
CA ASN A 50 -7.19 29.60 -6.69
C ASN A 50 -8.16 28.97 -7.70
N GLN A 51 -9.46 28.99 -7.40
CA GLN A 51 -10.50 28.52 -8.31
C GLN A 51 -10.41 29.17 -9.69
N TYR A 52 -10.07 30.47 -9.75
CA TYR A 52 -9.94 31.20 -11.03
C TYR A 52 -8.77 30.69 -11.87
N GLU A 53 -7.65 30.30 -11.25
CA GLU A 53 -6.49 29.74 -11.97
C GLU A 53 -6.81 28.36 -12.54
N LEU A 54 -7.56 27.54 -11.79
CA LEU A 54 -8.04 26.24 -12.30
C LEU A 54 -9.00 26.43 -13.48
N LEU A 55 -9.99 27.33 -13.35
CA LEU A 55 -10.96 27.60 -14.42
C LEU A 55 -10.28 28.12 -15.68
N ASP A 56 -9.34 29.05 -15.53
CA ASP A 56 -8.57 29.59 -16.64
C ASP A 56 -7.75 28.49 -17.36
N CYS A 57 -7.09 27.61 -16.59
CA CYS A 57 -6.37 26.45 -17.13
C CYS A 57 -7.30 25.48 -17.87
N MET A 58 -8.47 25.15 -17.30
CA MET A 58 -9.46 24.25 -17.91
C MET A 58 -10.06 24.83 -19.19
N GLU A 59 -10.35 26.14 -19.25
CA GLU A 59 -10.86 26.79 -20.46
C GLU A 59 -9.82 26.79 -21.59
N LYS A 60 -8.54 26.99 -21.27
CA LYS A 60 -7.43 26.85 -22.23
C LYS A 60 -7.29 25.42 -22.76
N ALA A 61 -7.48 24.43 -21.90
CA ALA A 61 -7.35 23.01 -22.23
C ALA A 61 -8.56 22.42 -22.99
N LYS A 62 -9.70 23.11 -23.00
CA LYS A 62 -10.98 22.57 -23.46
C LYS A 62 -10.92 22.13 -24.93
N GLY A 63 -11.30 20.88 -25.19
CA GLY A 63 -11.53 20.38 -26.55
C GLY A 63 -10.27 20.27 -27.42
N PHE A 64 -9.09 20.15 -26.80
CA PHE A 64 -7.84 19.89 -27.51
C PHE A 64 -7.88 18.56 -28.29
N ALA A 65 -8.35 17.50 -27.65
CA ALA A 65 -8.55 16.19 -28.26
C ALA A 65 -9.74 15.45 -27.64
N PHE A 66 -10.35 14.57 -28.44
CA PHE A 66 -11.41 13.66 -28.02
C PHE A 66 -10.92 12.21 -28.04
N ALA A 67 -11.52 11.36 -27.23
CA ALA A 67 -11.22 9.94 -27.20
C ALA A 67 -11.79 9.24 -28.44
N ASN A 68 -11.02 8.32 -29.04
CA ASN A 68 -11.58 7.33 -29.94
C ASN A 68 -12.14 6.13 -29.14
N GLN A 69 -12.52 5.04 -29.81
CA GLN A 69 -13.07 3.86 -29.13
C GLN A 69 -12.12 3.26 -28.07
N SER A 70 -10.82 3.19 -28.36
CA SER A 70 -9.80 2.70 -27.43
C SER A 70 -9.66 3.61 -26.21
N GLY A 71 -9.67 4.94 -26.44
CA GLY A 71 -9.68 5.93 -25.38
C GLY A 71 -10.93 5.84 -24.49
N GLN A 72 -12.10 5.62 -25.08
CA GLN A 72 -13.35 5.46 -24.32
C GLN A 72 -13.30 4.23 -23.40
N GLN A 73 -12.79 3.10 -23.88
CA GLN A 73 -12.62 1.90 -23.05
C GLN A 73 -11.69 2.14 -21.85
N PHE A 74 -10.66 2.97 -22.02
CA PHE A 74 -9.79 3.38 -20.92
C PHE A 74 -10.57 4.21 -19.88
N PHE A 75 -11.35 5.20 -20.31
CA PHE A 75 -12.15 6.02 -19.39
C PHE A 75 -13.26 5.22 -18.69
N ASP A 76 -13.91 4.29 -19.38
CA ASP A 76 -14.92 3.41 -18.79
C ASP A 76 -14.34 2.57 -17.63
N LYS A 77 -13.11 2.06 -17.78
CA LYS A 77 -12.40 1.34 -16.69
C LYS A 77 -12.18 2.23 -15.47
N ILE A 78 -11.79 3.48 -15.67
CA ILE A 78 -11.61 4.44 -14.56
C ILE A 78 -12.95 4.67 -13.86
N ILE A 79 -13.99 4.97 -14.63
CA ILE A 79 -15.32 5.35 -14.14
C ILE A 79 -16.00 4.19 -13.40
N GLN A 80 -15.84 2.94 -13.86
CA GLN A 80 -16.50 1.76 -13.29
C GLN A 80 -15.65 0.99 -12.26
N GLY A 81 -14.33 1.25 -12.19
CA GLY A 81 -13.35 0.41 -11.47
C GLY A 81 -13.31 0.60 -9.95
N LEU A 82 -14.28 0.05 -9.21
CA LEU A 82 -14.15 -0.24 -7.78
C LEU A 82 -13.88 -1.72 -7.53
N ASP A 83 -13.15 -2.01 -6.45
CA ASP A 83 -12.97 -3.39 -6.00
C ASP A 83 -14.21 -3.93 -5.27
N THR A 84 -14.43 -5.24 -5.42
CA THR A 84 -15.59 -5.94 -4.85
C THR A 84 -15.37 -6.49 -3.44
N LEU A 85 -14.13 -6.43 -2.91
CA LEU A 85 -13.72 -7.05 -1.65
C LEU A 85 -13.33 -6.02 -0.56
N PRO A 86 -14.27 -5.20 -0.04
CA PRO A 86 -13.95 -4.30 1.08
C PRO A 86 -13.71 -5.07 2.39
N VAL A 87 -12.84 -4.56 3.25
CA VAL A 87 -12.61 -5.09 4.60
C VAL A 87 -13.51 -4.35 5.59
N ARG A 88 -14.51 -5.03 6.15
CA ARG A 88 -15.39 -4.41 7.14
C ARG A 88 -14.57 -3.99 8.37
N PRO A 89 -14.84 -2.81 8.95
CA PRO A 89 -15.97 -1.93 8.69
C PRO A 89 -15.70 -0.82 7.67
N LEU A 90 -14.56 -0.85 6.98
CA LEU A 90 -14.23 0.13 5.96
C LEU A 90 -14.89 -0.27 4.63
N PHE A 91 -15.52 0.71 3.99
CA PHE A 91 -16.20 0.55 2.71
C PHE A 91 -15.57 1.46 1.67
N LEU A 92 -15.79 1.13 0.39
CA LEU A 92 -15.21 1.83 -0.74
C LEU A 92 -16.29 2.65 -1.45
N GLN A 93 -15.90 3.84 -1.91
CA GLN A 93 -16.66 4.64 -2.86
C GLN A 93 -15.69 5.26 -3.87
N HIS A 94 -16.14 5.57 -5.08
CA HIS A 94 -15.32 6.33 -6.02
C HIS A 94 -14.88 7.66 -5.41
N SER A 95 -13.59 7.96 -5.55
CA SER A 95 -13.03 9.29 -5.34
C SER A 95 -13.63 10.29 -6.34
N GLY A 96 -14.06 11.45 -5.83
CA GLY A 96 -14.36 12.63 -6.64
C GLY A 96 -13.15 13.55 -6.84
N SER A 97 -11.95 12.98 -6.92
CA SER A 97 -10.76 13.75 -7.25
C SER A 97 -10.86 14.36 -8.64
N LEU A 98 -10.17 15.49 -8.84
CA LEU A 98 -10.16 16.19 -10.12
C LEU A 98 -9.75 15.27 -11.29
N GLY A 99 -8.73 14.43 -11.13
CA GLY A 99 -8.29 13.51 -12.18
C GLY A 99 -9.37 12.51 -12.61
N ARG A 100 -10.12 11.92 -11.66
CA ARG A 100 -11.22 10.99 -11.98
C ARG A 100 -12.42 11.70 -12.57
N LEU A 101 -12.73 12.91 -12.07
CA LEU A 101 -13.79 13.73 -12.62
C LEU A 101 -13.49 14.14 -14.07
N MET A 102 -12.24 14.51 -14.37
CA MET A 102 -11.80 14.86 -15.73
C MET A 102 -11.92 13.68 -16.70
N ALA A 103 -11.74 12.44 -16.24
CA ALA A 103 -11.94 11.25 -17.07
C ALA A 103 -13.41 11.12 -17.56
N GLY A 104 -14.37 11.67 -16.81
CA GLY A 104 -15.79 11.71 -17.18
C GLY A 104 -16.22 12.95 -17.97
N ASP A 105 -15.32 13.91 -18.20
CA ASP A 105 -15.57 15.12 -19.01
C ASP A 105 -14.98 14.95 -20.41
N PRO A 106 -15.80 14.83 -21.47
CA PRO A 106 -15.31 14.65 -22.83
C PRO A 106 -14.37 15.74 -23.34
N ASN A 107 -14.40 16.95 -22.78
CA ASN A 107 -13.57 18.06 -23.23
C ASN A 107 -12.19 18.10 -22.56
N LEU A 108 -12.03 17.38 -21.45
CA LEU A 108 -10.83 17.43 -20.60
C LEU A 108 -10.20 16.04 -20.36
N SER A 109 -10.92 14.97 -20.70
CA SER A 109 -10.46 13.58 -20.51
C SER A 109 -9.14 13.29 -21.20
N TRP A 110 -8.83 14.01 -22.30
CA TRP A 110 -7.54 13.91 -22.99
C TRP A 110 -6.34 14.21 -22.07
N ILE A 111 -6.50 15.04 -21.03
CA ILE A 111 -5.44 15.31 -20.05
C ILE A 111 -5.11 14.01 -19.31
N VAL A 112 -6.14 13.27 -18.88
CA VAL A 112 -5.99 12.03 -18.10
C VAL A 112 -5.30 10.96 -18.95
N SER A 113 -5.73 10.76 -20.19
CA SER A 113 -5.08 9.80 -21.10
C SER A 113 -3.66 10.24 -21.49
N THR A 114 -3.40 11.53 -21.70
CA THR A 114 -2.05 12.05 -21.99
C THR A 114 -1.10 11.78 -20.82
N VAL A 115 -1.52 12.11 -19.59
CA VAL A 115 -0.75 11.83 -18.38
C VAL A 115 -0.48 10.33 -18.24
N ALA A 116 -1.49 9.49 -18.40
CA ALA A 116 -1.33 8.03 -18.29
C ALA A 116 -0.43 7.45 -19.40
N CYS A 117 -0.52 7.94 -20.64
CA CYS A 117 0.38 7.58 -21.73
C CYS A 117 1.83 7.93 -21.44
N LEU A 118 2.09 9.17 -21.00
CA LEU A 118 3.45 9.60 -20.70
C LEU A 118 4.02 8.81 -19.51
N PHE A 119 3.23 8.50 -18.49
CA PHE A 119 3.67 7.64 -17.38
C PHE A 119 3.95 6.18 -17.79
N GLN A 120 3.47 5.68 -18.94
CA GLN A 120 3.90 4.35 -19.41
C GLN A 120 5.41 4.30 -19.70
N HIS A 121 6.04 5.44 -19.96
CA HIS A 121 7.44 5.51 -20.36
C HIS A 121 8.28 6.43 -19.47
N HIS A 122 7.68 7.46 -18.86
CA HIS A 122 8.36 8.48 -18.08
C HIS A 122 7.84 8.56 -16.65
N ARG A 123 8.72 8.27 -15.69
CA ARG A 123 8.41 8.36 -14.26
C ARG A 123 8.53 9.78 -13.69
N ASP A 124 9.22 10.66 -14.40
CA ASP A 124 9.44 12.05 -13.97
C ASP A 124 8.14 12.85 -14.09
N ASP A 125 7.57 13.24 -12.94
CA ASP A 125 6.34 14.02 -12.87
C ASP A 125 6.50 15.43 -13.47
N MET A 126 7.71 15.99 -13.43
CA MET A 126 8.02 17.28 -14.01
C MET A 126 8.01 17.21 -15.53
N LEU A 127 8.60 16.16 -16.12
CA LEU A 127 8.56 15.95 -17.58
C LEU A 127 7.11 15.84 -18.08
N VAL A 128 6.29 15.03 -17.40
CA VAL A 128 4.87 14.88 -17.73
C VAL A 128 4.12 16.21 -17.58
N THR A 129 4.43 16.98 -16.53
CA THR A 129 3.86 18.32 -16.29
C THR A 129 4.21 19.29 -17.42
N GLU A 130 5.46 19.34 -17.87
CA GLU A 130 5.86 20.18 -19.00
C GLU A 130 5.10 19.80 -20.28
N ALA A 131 4.98 18.51 -20.56
CA ALA A 131 4.38 18.03 -21.81
C ALA A 131 2.88 18.37 -21.89
N VAL A 132 2.16 18.19 -20.77
CA VAL A 132 0.75 18.58 -20.68
C VAL A 132 0.60 20.10 -20.74
N THR A 133 1.48 20.85 -20.07
CA THR A 133 1.47 22.33 -20.13
C THR A 133 1.67 22.81 -21.57
N ALA A 134 2.62 22.23 -22.30
CA ALA A 134 2.86 22.54 -23.71
C ALA A 134 1.61 22.28 -24.57
N CYS A 135 0.91 21.15 -24.36
CA CYS A 135 -0.34 20.85 -25.07
C CYS A 135 -1.43 21.91 -24.80
N ILE A 136 -1.60 22.33 -23.53
CA ILE A 136 -2.60 23.34 -23.14
C ILE A 136 -2.29 24.70 -23.76
N MET A 137 -1.03 25.12 -23.70
CA MET A 137 -0.60 26.41 -24.27
C MET A 137 -0.78 26.45 -25.78
N GLU A 138 -0.46 25.34 -26.46
CA GLU A 138 -0.63 25.20 -27.90
C GLU A 138 -2.12 25.22 -28.31
N SER A 139 -3.00 24.54 -27.55
CA SER A 139 -4.45 24.60 -27.71
C SER A 139 -5.00 26.03 -27.66
N HIS A 140 -4.54 26.82 -26.68
CA HIS A 140 -5.01 28.19 -26.48
C HIS A 140 -4.57 29.14 -27.60
N ARG A 141 -3.32 29.05 -28.09
CA ARG A 141 -2.82 29.93 -29.15
C ARG A 141 -3.63 29.83 -30.45
N LEU A 142 -4.09 28.63 -30.80
CA LEU A 142 -4.91 28.41 -32.01
C LEU A 142 -6.23 29.18 -32.02
N ARG A 143 -6.79 29.51 -30.84
CA ARG A 143 -8.01 30.31 -30.74
C ARG A 143 -7.74 31.82 -30.93
N GLY A 144 -6.47 32.24 -30.85
CA GLY A 144 -6.07 33.65 -30.82
C GLY A 144 -5.40 34.18 -32.08
N GLN A 145 -4.62 33.39 -32.83
CA GLN A 145 -3.85 33.84 -34.00
C GLN A 145 -3.51 32.66 -34.96
N GLU A 146 -3.89 32.76 -36.24
CA GLU A 146 -3.68 31.69 -37.25
C GLU A 146 -2.32 31.76 -38.00
N ASP A 147 -1.55 32.85 -37.91
CA ASP A 147 -0.49 33.13 -38.90
C ASP A 147 0.99 33.04 -38.44
N ASP A 148 1.31 32.78 -37.17
CA ASP A 148 2.72 32.78 -36.72
C ASP A 148 3.38 31.39 -36.67
N VAL A 149 4.57 31.30 -37.25
CA VAL A 149 5.43 30.10 -37.26
C VAL A 149 6.01 29.87 -35.87
N VAL A 150 5.84 28.65 -35.36
CA VAL A 150 6.19 28.23 -34.00
C VAL A 150 7.72 28.18 -33.83
N THR A 151 8.28 28.95 -32.88
CA THR A 151 9.67 28.80 -32.43
C THR A 151 9.72 28.24 -31.01
N ARG A 152 10.66 27.30 -30.77
CA ARG A 152 10.91 26.64 -29.48
C ARG A 152 11.15 27.64 -28.33
N ASP A 153 11.75 28.78 -28.63
CA ASP A 153 12.13 29.81 -27.64
C ASP A 153 10.94 30.59 -27.07
N ALA A 154 9.79 30.61 -27.77
CA ALA A 154 8.61 31.34 -27.32
C ALA A 154 7.97 30.75 -26.04
N PHE A 155 8.23 29.47 -25.74
CA PHE A 155 7.62 28.76 -24.61
C PHE A 155 8.38 28.92 -23.29
N MET A 156 9.70 29.06 -23.32
CA MET A 156 10.53 28.95 -22.10
C MET A 156 10.46 30.17 -21.18
N TYR A 157 10.04 31.34 -21.68
CA TYR A 157 10.06 32.61 -20.94
C TYR A 157 8.69 33.29 -20.79
N ASP A 158 7.60 32.60 -21.10
CA ASP A 158 6.25 33.13 -20.96
C ASP A 158 5.76 33.09 -19.48
N PRO A 159 5.43 34.24 -18.86
CA PRO A 159 4.83 34.26 -17.52
C PRO A 159 3.55 33.41 -17.41
N GLU A 160 2.75 33.33 -18.48
CA GLU A 160 1.54 32.51 -18.52
C GLU A 160 1.86 31.02 -18.40
N HIS A 161 2.94 30.57 -19.05
CA HIS A 161 3.41 29.19 -18.97
C HIS A 161 3.71 28.80 -17.52
N THR A 162 4.39 29.66 -16.77
CA THR A 162 4.72 29.40 -15.35
C THR A 162 3.46 29.29 -14.49
N ARG A 163 2.44 30.13 -14.74
CA ARG A 163 1.16 30.10 -14.05
C ARG A 163 0.37 28.82 -14.33
N VAL A 164 0.22 28.46 -15.62
CA VAL A 164 -0.49 27.24 -16.03
C VAL A 164 0.23 25.99 -15.51
N ARG A 165 1.56 25.95 -15.61
CA ARG A 165 2.40 24.84 -15.12
C ARG A 165 2.15 24.52 -13.65
N ALA A 166 2.00 25.53 -12.79
CA ALA A 166 1.74 25.33 -11.37
C ALA A 166 0.42 24.57 -11.11
N VAL A 167 -0.64 24.91 -11.86
CA VAL A 167 -1.94 24.23 -11.81
C VAL A 167 -1.85 22.83 -12.42
N VAL A 168 -1.22 22.71 -13.60
CA VAL A 168 -1.05 21.43 -14.31
C VAL A 168 -0.29 20.43 -13.45
N ARG A 169 0.75 20.85 -12.72
CA ARG A 169 1.47 19.97 -11.80
C ARG A 169 0.53 19.28 -10.81
N LYS A 170 -0.43 20.02 -10.23
CA LYS A 170 -1.41 19.49 -9.29
C LYS A 170 -2.43 18.57 -9.97
N ILE A 171 -2.81 18.87 -11.21
CA ILE A 171 -3.65 17.99 -12.04
C ILE A 171 -2.92 16.67 -12.32
N VAL A 172 -1.65 16.71 -12.75
CA VAL A 172 -0.81 15.54 -13.01
C VAL A 172 -0.69 14.69 -11.75
N SER A 173 -0.41 15.29 -10.58
CA SER A 173 -0.39 14.55 -9.31
C SER A 173 -1.75 13.90 -9.02
N SER A 174 -2.86 14.63 -9.21
CA SER A 174 -4.22 14.11 -9.00
C SER A 174 -4.52 12.90 -9.90
N VAL A 175 -4.13 12.96 -11.18
CA VAL A 175 -4.26 11.83 -12.12
C VAL A 175 -3.36 10.67 -11.71
N TRP A 176 -2.11 10.93 -11.32
CA TRP A 176 -1.20 9.86 -10.89
C TRP A 176 -1.75 9.12 -9.67
N TYR A 177 -2.17 9.82 -8.62
CA TYR A 177 -2.68 9.22 -7.39
C TYR A 177 -3.99 8.44 -7.57
N ASN A 178 -4.88 8.91 -8.46
CA ASN A 178 -6.26 8.40 -8.53
C ASN A 178 -6.57 7.58 -9.79
N VAL A 179 -5.62 7.48 -10.74
CA VAL A 179 -5.79 6.73 -11.99
C VAL A 179 -4.57 5.83 -12.23
N VAL A 180 -3.39 6.43 -12.42
CA VAL A 180 -2.20 5.68 -12.86
C VAL A 180 -1.69 4.72 -11.79
N ASN A 181 -1.44 5.22 -10.57
CA ASN A 181 -0.91 4.43 -9.47
C ASN A 181 -1.91 3.36 -8.95
N VAL A 182 -3.20 3.54 -9.23
CA VAL A 182 -4.27 2.57 -8.94
C VAL A 182 -4.17 1.34 -9.87
N GLY A 183 -3.43 1.45 -10.98
CA GLY A 183 -3.28 0.41 -12.00
C GLY A 183 -4.32 0.52 -13.12
N CYS A 184 -4.87 1.71 -13.36
CA CYS A 184 -5.63 1.98 -14.58
C CYS A 184 -4.64 2.38 -15.69
N ASP A 185 -4.05 1.39 -16.35
CA ASP A 185 -3.10 1.61 -17.44
C ASP A 185 -3.82 1.87 -18.76
N THR A 186 -3.22 2.69 -19.63
CA THR A 186 -3.68 2.91 -21.00
C THR A 186 -3.40 1.70 -21.89
N VAL A 187 -3.87 1.72 -23.14
CA VAL A 187 -3.64 0.62 -24.10
C VAL A 187 -2.13 0.42 -24.29
N PRO A 188 -1.58 -0.81 -24.18
CA PRO A 188 -0.16 -1.02 -24.45
C PRO A 188 0.14 -0.77 -25.94
N LEU A 189 1.37 -0.33 -26.24
CA LEU A 189 1.81 -0.22 -27.62
C LEU A 189 1.77 -1.63 -28.27
N PRO A 190 1.17 -1.80 -29.47
CA PRO A 190 1.14 -3.08 -30.18
C PRO A 190 2.54 -3.69 -30.36
N ASP A 191 2.63 -5.02 -30.28
CA ASP A 191 3.90 -5.76 -30.38
C ASP A 191 4.65 -5.48 -31.69
N GLU A 192 3.90 -5.25 -32.78
CA GLU A 192 4.45 -4.87 -34.08
C GLU A 192 5.23 -3.55 -34.00
N LEU A 193 4.71 -2.57 -33.27
CA LEU A 193 5.35 -1.26 -33.09
C LEU A 193 6.49 -1.32 -32.07
N LEU A 194 6.36 -2.13 -31.02
CA LEU A 194 7.45 -2.38 -30.07
C LEU A 194 8.66 -3.04 -30.76
N ALA A 195 8.43 -3.93 -31.73
CA ALA A 195 9.49 -4.59 -32.50
C ALA A 195 10.28 -3.61 -33.40
N VAL A 196 9.64 -2.54 -33.88
CA VAL A 196 10.28 -1.51 -34.72
C VAL A 196 11.26 -0.66 -33.91
N CYS A 197 10.91 -0.36 -32.66
CA CYS A 197 11.67 0.52 -31.80
C CYS A 197 11.67 -0.04 -30.38
N SER A 198 12.67 -0.86 -30.04
CA SER A 198 12.85 -1.44 -28.70
C SER A 198 13.45 -0.46 -27.68
N ARG A 199 14.27 0.50 -28.15
CA ARG A 199 14.95 1.50 -27.32
C ARG A 199 14.02 2.60 -26.80
N GLY A 200 12.96 2.90 -27.55
CA GLY A 200 12.06 4.02 -27.28
C GLY A 200 12.70 5.35 -27.67
N HIS A 201 12.09 6.05 -28.62
CA HIS A 201 12.45 7.40 -29.00
C HIS A 201 11.29 8.33 -28.64
N TYR A 202 11.64 9.47 -28.07
CA TYR A 202 10.71 10.38 -27.43
C TYR A 202 11.04 11.80 -27.86
N LEU A 203 10.03 12.66 -27.83
CA LEU A 203 10.20 14.08 -28.10
C LEU A 203 10.39 14.82 -26.78
N ASP A 204 11.11 15.96 -26.84
CA ASP A 204 11.09 16.90 -25.72
C ASP A 204 9.64 17.35 -25.46
N PRO A 205 9.27 17.70 -24.21
CA PRO A 205 7.90 18.07 -23.85
C PRO A 205 7.23 19.10 -24.76
N ALA A 206 7.98 20.12 -25.19
CA ALA A 206 7.48 21.15 -26.11
C ALA A 206 7.22 20.60 -27.52
N ASP A 207 8.17 19.83 -28.08
CA ASP A 207 8.05 19.20 -29.40
C ASP A 207 6.89 18.18 -29.42
N PHE A 208 6.70 17.43 -28.34
CA PHE A 208 5.57 16.51 -28.19
C PHE A 208 4.24 17.23 -28.38
N GLY A 209 4.01 18.32 -27.63
CA GLY A 209 2.77 19.10 -27.71
C GLY A 209 2.51 19.69 -29.09
N ILE A 210 3.54 20.23 -29.74
CA ILE A 210 3.45 20.80 -31.09
C ILE A 210 3.10 19.71 -32.12
N VAL A 211 3.75 18.55 -32.06
CA VAL A 211 3.55 17.46 -33.01
C VAL A 211 2.16 16.85 -32.90
N VAL A 212 1.72 16.47 -31.69
CA VAL A 212 0.39 15.85 -31.51
C VAL A 212 -0.72 16.83 -31.88
N ASN A 213 -0.59 18.11 -31.53
CA ASN A 213 -1.54 19.15 -31.91
C ASN A 213 -1.59 19.35 -33.43
N THR A 214 -0.43 19.43 -34.09
CA THR A 214 -0.34 19.62 -35.54
C THR A 214 -1.05 18.49 -36.29
N ILE A 215 -0.79 17.25 -35.90
CA ILE A 215 -1.42 16.06 -36.50
C ILE A 215 -2.93 16.07 -36.23
N TYR A 216 -3.34 16.36 -34.99
CA TYR A 216 -4.74 16.25 -34.60
C TYR A 216 -5.61 17.37 -35.18
N ALA A 217 -5.20 18.63 -35.03
CA ALA A 217 -6.00 19.80 -35.37
C ALA A 217 -5.72 20.37 -36.78
N ARG A 218 -4.47 20.33 -37.25
CA ARG A 218 -4.05 20.99 -38.50
C ARG A 218 -3.99 20.06 -39.71
N CYS A 219 -4.20 18.76 -39.52
CA CYS A 219 -4.27 17.76 -40.59
C CYS A 219 -5.68 17.13 -40.68
N PRO A 220 -6.64 17.81 -41.35
CA PRO A 220 -8.04 17.36 -41.42
C PRO A 220 -8.29 16.24 -42.46
N SER A 221 -7.29 15.87 -43.26
CA SER A 221 -7.40 14.83 -44.30
C SER A 221 -6.18 13.89 -44.26
N LYS A 222 -5.44 13.74 -45.35
CA LYS A 222 -4.23 12.91 -45.41
C LYS A 222 -3.00 13.66 -44.90
N ALA A 223 -2.19 13.01 -44.06
CA ALA A 223 -0.91 13.53 -43.59
C ALA A 223 0.15 12.43 -43.53
N ILE A 224 1.41 12.82 -43.64
CA ILE A 224 2.55 11.93 -43.51
C ILE A 224 3.47 12.44 -42.40
N LEU A 225 3.71 11.63 -41.38
CA LEU A 225 4.76 11.87 -40.38
C LEU A 225 6.00 11.06 -40.79
N ARG A 226 7.02 11.72 -41.33
CA ARG A 226 8.33 11.13 -41.59
C ARG A 226 9.20 11.29 -40.36
N THR A 227 9.85 10.21 -39.93
CA THR A 227 10.73 10.26 -38.77
C THR A 227 11.89 9.29 -38.92
N THR A 228 13.04 9.64 -38.35
CA THR A 228 14.19 8.73 -38.32
C THR A 228 13.92 7.49 -37.47
N HIS A 229 13.19 7.64 -36.36
CA HIS A 229 12.86 6.55 -35.44
C HIS A 229 11.41 6.63 -34.98
N LEU A 230 10.78 5.49 -34.65
CA LEU A 230 9.40 5.49 -34.15
C LEU A 230 9.29 6.24 -32.82
N LEU A 231 8.48 7.31 -32.81
CA LEU A 231 8.19 8.15 -31.65
C LEU A 231 7.10 7.50 -30.77
N ARG A 232 7.49 6.86 -29.66
CA ARG A 232 6.58 6.00 -28.88
C ARG A 232 5.43 6.77 -28.24
N ASP A 233 5.72 7.86 -27.53
CA ASP A 233 4.68 8.64 -26.85
C ASP A 233 3.65 9.20 -27.83
N VAL A 234 4.12 9.69 -28.99
CA VAL A 234 3.26 10.22 -30.05
C VAL A 234 2.36 9.12 -30.59
N MET A 235 2.91 7.94 -30.90
CA MET A 235 2.11 6.81 -31.37
C MET A 235 1.08 6.35 -30.34
N LEU A 236 1.50 6.19 -29.09
CA LEU A 236 0.62 5.76 -28.01
C LEU A 236 -0.54 6.75 -27.81
N TRP A 237 -0.26 8.05 -27.84
CA TRP A 237 -1.27 9.10 -27.77
C TRP A 237 -2.24 9.05 -28.96
N LEU A 238 -1.72 8.88 -30.18
CA LEU A 238 -2.55 8.79 -31.39
C LEU A 238 -3.49 7.58 -31.36
N LEU A 239 -3.06 6.45 -30.80
CA LEU A 239 -3.91 5.25 -30.66
C LEU A 239 -5.13 5.48 -29.76
N LEU A 240 -5.12 6.48 -28.87
CA LEU A 240 -6.25 6.82 -27.99
C LEU A 240 -7.11 7.97 -28.52
N HIS A 241 -6.57 8.82 -29.39
CA HIS A 241 -7.21 10.09 -29.77
C HIS A 241 -7.45 10.26 -31.26
N TYR A 242 -6.64 9.65 -32.13
CA TYR A 242 -6.78 9.86 -33.56
C TYR A 242 -8.10 9.27 -34.06
N ASP A 243 -8.84 10.07 -34.83
CA ASP A 243 -10.08 9.71 -35.48
C ASP A 243 -9.82 9.55 -36.99
N GLY A 244 -9.44 8.34 -37.39
CA GLY A 244 -9.12 7.98 -38.76
C GLY A 244 -8.23 6.75 -38.88
N ALA A 245 -7.65 6.54 -40.05
CA ALA A 245 -6.73 5.44 -40.32
C ALA A 245 -5.28 5.81 -39.97
N ILE A 246 -4.59 4.98 -39.19
CA ILE A 246 -3.14 5.07 -38.95
C ILE A 246 -2.45 3.94 -39.69
N VAL A 247 -1.49 4.27 -40.55
CA VAL A 247 -0.66 3.32 -41.28
C VAL A 247 0.80 3.57 -40.92
N VAL A 248 1.49 2.59 -40.34
CA VAL A 248 2.92 2.69 -40.02
C VAL A 248 3.72 1.90 -41.04
N ASN A 249 4.63 2.60 -41.70
CA ASN A 249 5.52 2.08 -42.73
C ASN A 249 6.97 2.25 -42.27
N VAL A 250 7.74 1.16 -42.32
CA VAL A 250 9.15 1.12 -41.90
C VAL A 250 9.99 0.67 -43.09
N GLY A 251 10.86 1.56 -43.59
CA GLY A 251 11.73 1.24 -44.72
C GLY A 251 11.01 0.79 -46.00
N GLY A 252 9.75 1.21 -46.20
CA GLY A 252 8.92 0.83 -47.35
C GLY A 252 7.98 -0.36 -47.12
N HIS A 253 7.95 -0.93 -45.91
CA HIS A 253 7.04 -2.02 -45.54
C HIS A 253 6.00 -1.57 -44.50
N ILE A 254 4.71 -1.80 -44.77
CA ILE A 254 3.63 -1.53 -43.80
C ILE A 254 3.70 -2.59 -42.70
N VAL A 255 4.03 -2.16 -41.48
CA VAL A 255 4.15 -3.03 -40.30
C VAL A 255 2.92 -3.02 -39.42
N TYR A 256 2.11 -1.96 -39.50
CA TYR A 256 0.92 -1.79 -38.68
C TYR A 256 -0.12 -0.94 -39.41
N ARG A 257 -1.39 -1.31 -39.29
CA ARG A 257 -2.53 -0.52 -39.76
C ARG A 257 -3.69 -0.68 -38.79
N ALA A 258 -4.31 0.43 -38.42
CA ALA A 258 -5.52 0.44 -37.61
C ALA A 258 -6.45 1.58 -38.03
N ASP A 259 -7.75 1.33 -37.96
CA ASP A 259 -8.80 2.28 -38.32
C ASP A 259 -9.62 2.64 -37.07
N PHE A 260 -9.64 3.91 -36.69
CA PHE A 260 -10.25 4.40 -35.45
C PHE A 260 -11.50 5.25 -35.63
N GLY A 261 -11.99 5.39 -36.87
CA GLY A 261 -13.22 6.15 -37.14
C GLY A 261 -13.25 6.74 -38.54
N ASN A 262 -13.04 8.05 -38.65
CA ASN A 262 -13.29 8.82 -39.85
C ASN A 262 -12.49 8.33 -41.07
N PRO A 263 -13.14 7.76 -42.10
CA PRO A 263 -12.46 7.18 -43.25
C PRO A 263 -11.82 8.23 -44.18
N LEU A 264 -12.12 9.52 -43.98
CA LEU A 264 -11.54 10.62 -44.75
C LEU A 264 -10.18 11.08 -44.20
N ARG A 265 -9.83 10.65 -42.99
CA ARG A 265 -8.57 10.98 -42.32
C ARG A 265 -7.64 9.79 -42.37
N GLU A 266 -6.41 10.04 -42.82
CA GLU A 266 -5.38 9.01 -42.93
C GLU A 266 -4.04 9.62 -42.53
N LEU A 267 -3.35 8.99 -41.58
CA LEU A 267 -2.00 9.34 -41.14
C LEU A 267 -1.05 8.21 -41.51
N GLU A 268 -0.12 8.51 -42.41
CA GLU A 268 0.99 7.60 -42.74
C GLU A 268 2.22 7.98 -41.91
N VAL A 269 2.67 7.07 -41.04
CA VAL A 269 3.87 7.25 -40.23
C VAL A 269 5.02 6.48 -40.90
N ASN A 270 5.91 7.24 -41.53
CA ASN A 270 7.05 6.74 -42.28
C ASN A 270 8.31 6.77 -41.41
N VAL A 271 8.72 5.61 -40.91
CA VAL A 271 9.95 5.43 -40.13
C VAL A 271 11.08 5.00 -41.07
N ALA A 272 12.17 5.77 -41.09
CA ALA A 272 13.28 5.55 -42.01
C ALA A 272 13.90 4.14 -41.87
N SER A 273 14.14 3.70 -40.64
CA SER A 273 14.68 2.37 -40.35
C SER A 273 14.28 1.88 -38.95
N PRO A 274 14.18 0.55 -38.74
CA PRO A 274 13.99 0.01 -37.40
C PRO A 274 15.25 0.24 -36.55
N CYS A 275 15.08 0.29 -35.23
CA CYS A 275 16.21 0.42 -34.32
C CYS A 275 17.07 -0.85 -34.35
N PRO A 276 18.41 -0.74 -34.39
CA PRO A 276 19.28 -1.91 -34.34
C PRO A 276 19.14 -2.64 -32.99
N ARG A 277 19.21 -3.98 -33.02
CA ARG A 277 19.15 -4.81 -31.80
C ARG A 277 20.39 -4.63 -30.90
N GLN A 278 21.54 -4.26 -31.48
CA GLN A 278 22.81 -4.01 -30.80
C GLN A 278 23.51 -2.80 -31.46
N GLY A 279 24.17 -1.95 -30.67
CA GLY A 279 24.81 -0.71 -31.13
C GLY A 279 23.95 0.54 -30.96
N ASP A 280 24.54 1.72 -31.15
CA ASP A 280 23.85 3.00 -30.94
C ASP A 280 23.06 3.50 -32.15
N CYS A 281 21.92 4.12 -31.88
CA CYS A 281 21.12 4.85 -32.87
C CYS A 281 21.82 6.15 -33.36
N SER A 282 23.03 6.43 -32.88
CA SER A 282 23.85 7.60 -33.21
C SER A 282 24.50 7.54 -34.61
N GLY A 283 24.33 6.43 -35.34
CA GLY A 283 24.95 6.21 -36.65
C GLY A 283 24.30 6.93 -37.85
N VAL A 284 23.26 7.74 -37.65
CA VAL A 284 22.56 8.46 -38.72
C VAL A 284 22.50 9.93 -38.34
N HIS A 285 22.59 10.84 -39.33
CA HIS A 285 22.37 12.28 -39.18
C HIS A 285 21.36 12.64 -38.08
N GLN A 286 21.58 13.78 -37.40
CA GLN A 286 20.74 14.30 -36.31
C GLN A 286 19.28 13.86 -36.46
N ALA A 287 18.85 12.96 -35.57
CA ALA A 287 17.53 12.34 -35.62
C ALA A 287 16.46 13.44 -35.76
N SER A 288 15.51 13.25 -36.65
CA SER A 288 14.58 14.31 -37.05
C SER A 288 13.19 13.78 -37.37
N TYR A 289 12.24 14.69 -37.38
CA TYR A 289 10.87 14.42 -37.80
C TYR A 289 10.40 15.51 -38.76
N GLN A 290 9.52 15.15 -39.68
CA GLN A 290 8.91 16.03 -40.67
C GLN A 290 7.44 15.64 -40.85
N ILE A 291 6.55 16.62 -40.76
CA ILE A 291 5.11 16.45 -41.03
C ILE A 291 4.79 17.06 -42.38
N LEU A 292 4.23 16.24 -43.27
CA LEU A 292 3.70 16.65 -44.56
C LEU A 292 2.19 16.66 -44.51
N ARG A 293 1.58 17.75 -44.97
CA ARG A 293 0.12 17.87 -45.09
C ARG A 293 -0.30 17.79 -46.54
N HIS A 294 -1.39 17.08 -46.80
CA HIS A 294 -2.02 17.10 -48.12
C HIS A 294 -2.81 18.39 -48.33
N VAL A 295 -2.39 19.19 -49.30
CA VAL A 295 -3.05 20.45 -49.71
C VAL A 295 -3.25 20.41 -51.22
N SER A 296 -4.51 20.45 -51.65
CA SER A 296 -4.90 20.53 -53.07
C SER A 296 -4.24 19.49 -53.99
N GLY A 297 -4.10 18.24 -53.54
CA GLY A 297 -3.56 17.14 -54.35
C GLY A 297 -2.04 16.94 -54.23
N LYS A 298 -1.33 17.75 -53.42
CA LYS A 298 0.11 17.62 -53.19
C LYS A 298 0.43 17.62 -51.70
N PHE A 299 1.47 16.89 -51.31
CA PHE A 299 2.04 16.98 -49.97
C PHE A 299 2.99 18.17 -49.90
N GLN A 300 2.79 19.01 -48.89
CA GLN A 300 3.63 20.17 -48.60
C GLN A 300 4.24 20.01 -47.20
N ASP A 301 5.49 20.43 -47.07
CA ASP A 301 6.20 20.49 -45.79
C ASP A 301 5.49 21.45 -44.85
N PHE A 302 5.10 20.97 -43.67
CA PHE A 302 4.32 21.74 -42.72
C PHE A 302 5.11 22.02 -41.43
N LEU A 303 5.81 21.02 -40.90
CA LEU A 303 6.64 21.14 -39.71
C LEU A 303 7.86 20.25 -39.83
N THR A 304 9.02 20.74 -39.42
CA THR A 304 10.26 19.96 -39.32
C THR A 304 10.91 20.26 -37.98
N GLY A 305 11.40 19.23 -37.31
CA GLY A 305 12.11 19.37 -36.05
C GLY A 305 13.15 18.28 -35.85
N TYR A 306 13.90 18.42 -34.75
CA TYR A 306 14.97 17.49 -34.39
C TYR A 306 14.59 16.75 -33.11
N ILE A 307 14.95 15.48 -33.05
CA ILE A 307 14.81 14.64 -31.87
C ILE A 307 16.04 14.89 -31.01
N SER A 308 15.85 15.35 -29.78
CA SER A 308 16.96 15.62 -28.86
C SER A 308 17.76 14.34 -28.62
N ALA A 309 19.08 14.48 -28.63
CA ALA A 309 20.00 13.42 -28.24
C ALA A 309 20.07 13.27 -26.70
N ASP A 310 19.46 14.15 -25.91
CA ASP A 310 19.60 14.16 -24.44
C ASP A 310 18.92 12.96 -23.76
N PHE A 311 17.93 12.33 -24.41
CA PHE A 311 17.40 11.02 -23.99
C PHE A 311 18.42 9.88 -24.18
N ALA A 312 19.55 10.15 -24.84
CA ALA A 312 20.64 9.21 -25.04
C ALA A 312 21.57 9.08 -23.82
N ASP A 313 21.23 9.56 -22.63
CA ASP A 313 22.02 9.30 -21.42
C ASP A 313 21.35 8.38 -20.39
N SER A 314 20.02 8.16 -20.46
CA SER A 314 19.34 7.14 -19.67
C SER A 314 18.04 6.68 -20.32
N LEU A 315 17.78 5.36 -20.31
CA LEU A 315 16.51 4.83 -20.83
C LEU A 315 15.37 5.32 -19.91
N PRO A 316 14.30 5.89 -20.45
CA PRO A 316 13.21 6.37 -19.62
C PRO A 316 12.51 5.19 -18.94
N GLN A 317 12.08 5.43 -17.70
CA GLN A 317 11.49 4.42 -16.83
C GLN A 317 10.00 4.65 -16.67
N PRO A 318 9.17 3.60 -16.70
CA PRO A 318 7.75 3.72 -16.47
C PRO A 318 7.44 4.30 -15.07
N GLY A 319 6.46 5.21 -15.02
CA GLY A 319 5.79 5.71 -13.81
C GLY A 319 4.43 5.05 -13.54
N ILE A 320 4.16 3.92 -14.19
CA ILE A 320 3.04 3.01 -13.90
C ILE A 320 3.45 1.94 -12.87
N ARG A 321 2.48 1.18 -12.33
CA ARG A 321 2.76 0.09 -11.38
C ARG A 321 3.73 -0.93 -12.00
N GLN A 322 4.71 -1.37 -11.21
CA GLN A 322 5.74 -2.31 -11.61
C GLN A 322 5.51 -3.69 -11.00
N LYS A 323 6.11 -4.73 -11.57
CA LYS A 323 6.23 -6.02 -10.89
C LYS A 323 7.16 -5.87 -9.68
N LEU A 324 6.96 -6.72 -8.68
CA LEU A 324 7.88 -6.77 -7.55
C LEU A 324 9.32 -7.09 -8.01
N TYR A 325 10.30 -6.52 -7.29
CA TYR A 325 11.75 -6.64 -7.54
C TYR A 325 12.27 -5.97 -8.82
N GLU A 326 11.40 -5.45 -9.68
CA GLU A 326 11.77 -4.55 -10.77
C GLU A 326 11.87 -3.12 -10.21
N ILE A 327 12.96 -2.82 -9.50
CA ILE A 327 13.18 -1.49 -8.90
C ILE A 327 13.59 -0.50 -10.00
N PRO A 328 12.76 0.50 -10.33
CA PRO A 328 13.16 1.52 -11.27
C PRO A 328 14.09 2.48 -10.52
N ARG A 329 15.40 2.34 -10.69
CA ARG A 329 16.36 3.38 -10.29
C ARG A 329 17.27 3.70 -11.47
N LEU A 330 17.51 4.99 -11.67
CA LEU A 330 18.36 5.49 -12.74
C LEU A 330 19.78 5.66 -12.22
N TYR A 331 20.71 4.97 -12.87
CA TYR A 331 22.13 5.23 -12.73
C TYR A 331 22.63 5.89 -14.02
N PRO A 332 23.61 6.81 -13.95
CA PRO A 332 24.32 7.27 -15.13
C PRO A 332 24.77 6.07 -15.99
N ARG A 333 24.75 6.17 -17.33
CA ARG A 333 25.13 5.05 -18.23
C ARG A 333 26.50 4.45 -17.92
N ALA A 334 27.47 5.29 -17.55
CA ALA A 334 28.82 4.87 -17.17
C ALA A 334 28.92 4.37 -15.72
N SER A 335 27.81 4.26 -14.98
CA SER A 335 27.81 3.84 -13.59
C SER A 335 28.22 2.38 -13.45
N PRO A 336 29.14 2.05 -12.52
CA PRO A 336 29.46 0.67 -12.21
C PRO A 336 28.27 -0.14 -11.68
N MET A 337 27.19 0.52 -11.24
CA MET A 337 25.94 -0.15 -10.86
C MET A 337 25.29 -0.94 -12.01
N TRP A 338 25.60 -0.62 -13.28
CA TRP A 338 25.13 -1.41 -14.42
C TRP A 338 25.90 -2.72 -14.62
N ASN A 339 27.01 -2.92 -13.90
CA ASN A 339 27.76 -4.17 -13.95
C ASN A 339 26.90 -5.33 -13.44
N GLU A 340 26.74 -6.36 -14.27
CA GLU A 340 25.96 -7.55 -13.94
C GLU A 340 26.45 -8.21 -12.64
N GLY A 341 27.76 -8.34 -12.45
CA GLY A 341 28.34 -8.90 -11.23
C GLY A 341 28.02 -8.10 -9.96
N VAL A 342 27.97 -6.76 -10.06
CA VAL A 342 27.54 -5.89 -8.95
C VAL A 342 26.06 -6.09 -8.64
N GLN A 343 25.21 -6.13 -9.67
CA GLN A 343 23.77 -6.37 -9.51
C GLN A 343 23.48 -7.74 -8.90
N ILE A 344 24.16 -8.79 -9.35
CA ILE A 344 24.07 -10.14 -8.80
C ILE A 344 24.50 -10.14 -7.33
N LEU A 345 25.61 -9.47 -7.00
CA LEU A 345 26.10 -9.38 -5.62
C LEU A 345 25.08 -8.69 -4.68
N ILE A 346 24.45 -7.59 -5.11
CA ILE A 346 23.42 -6.88 -4.34
C ILE A 346 22.20 -7.78 -4.14
N LYS A 347 21.73 -8.41 -5.21
CA LYS A 347 20.58 -9.33 -5.22
C LYS A 347 20.78 -10.53 -4.31
N CYS A 348 21.92 -11.22 -4.42
CA CYS A 348 22.29 -12.34 -3.56
C CYS A 348 22.45 -11.95 -2.08
N THR A 349 22.97 -10.74 -1.81
CA THR A 349 23.06 -10.18 -0.46
C THR A 349 21.67 -9.99 0.15
N ALA A 350 20.75 -9.34 -0.58
CA ALA A 350 19.37 -9.15 -0.14
C ALA A 350 18.64 -10.48 0.08
N GLN A 351 18.82 -11.46 -0.81
CA GLN A 351 18.26 -12.81 -0.68
C GLN A 351 18.76 -13.52 0.58
N SER A 352 20.06 -13.41 0.89
CA SER A 352 20.65 -14.01 2.09
C SER A 352 20.12 -13.39 3.38
N ILE A 353 19.95 -12.05 3.41
CA ILE A 353 19.36 -11.35 4.55
C ILE A 353 17.88 -11.73 4.69
N MET A 354 17.14 -11.83 3.59
CA MET A 354 15.74 -12.27 3.61
C MET A 354 15.62 -13.71 4.12
N GLN A 355 16.49 -14.62 3.69
CA GLN A 355 16.50 -15.99 4.18
C GLN A 355 16.76 -16.06 5.69
N TRP A 356 17.69 -15.25 6.20
CA TRP A 356 17.90 -15.10 7.64
C TRP A 356 16.65 -14.56 8.34
N LEU A 357 16.08 -13.46 7.83
CA LEU A 357 14.92 -12.77 8.40
C LEU A 357 13.73 -13.73 8.56
N LEU A 358 13.44 -14.52 7.53
CA LEU A 358 12.33 -15.47 7.49
C LEU A 358 12.50 -16.63 8.47
N GLY A 359 13.74 -16.99 8.82
CA GLY A 359 14.06 -18.04 9.78
C GLY A 359 14.10 -17.58 11.25
N VAL A 360 13.88 -16.29 11.53
CA VAL A 360 13.91 -15.78 12.90
C VAL A 360 12.74 -16.36 13.72
N PRO A 361 13.00 -17.01 14.87
CA PRO A 361 11.96 -17.51 15.76
C PRO A 361 11.20 -16.37 16.42
N LEU A 362 9.90 -16.57 16.54
CA LEU A 362 8.96 -15.62 17.11
C LEU A 362 8.28 -16.21 18.34
N SER A 363 8.08 -15.35 19.34
CA SER A 363 7.21 -15.61 20.47
C SER A 363 6.20 -14.46 20.61
N PRO A 364 5.07 -14.67 21.27
CA PRO A 364 4.07 -13.61 21.40
C PRO A 364 4.62 -12.40 22.17
N GLN A 365 4.46 -11.19 21.63
CA GLN A 365 4.84 -9.94 22.30
C GLN A 365 3.78 -9.53 23.33
N THR A 366 4.08 -8.72 24.36
CA THR A 366 3.12 -8.31 25.39
C THR A 366 2.41 -6.97 25.15
N ASP A 367 3.08 -5.98 24.56
CA ASP A 367 2.64 -4.58 24.67
C ASP A 367 1.98 -4.01 23.41
N SER A 368 2.07 -4.71 22.27
CA SER A 368 1.59 -4.23 20.97
C SER A 368 1.23 -5.39 20.04
N PRO A 369 0.43 -5.15 18.98
CA PRO A 369 0.20 -6.14 17.93
C PRO A 369 1.51 -6.51 17.24
N GLY A 370 1.99 -7.73 17.47
CA GLY A 370 3.29 -8.18 17.00
C GLY A 370 3.87 -9.36 17.77
N PHE A 371 5.15 -9.61 17.52
CA PHE A 371 5.90 -10.73 18.05
C PHE A 371 7.23 -10.26 18.65
N SER A 372 7.63 -10.89 19.75
CA SER A 372 9.01 -10.85 20.23
C SER A 372 9.85 -11.76 19.34
N ALA A 373 11.06 -11.35 19.01
CA ALA A 373 11.93 -12.04 18.07
C ALA A 373 13.26 -12.45 18.72
N GLU A 374 13.78 -13.62 18.32
CA GLU A 374 15.06 -14.13 18.81
C GLU A 374 16.08 -14.25 17.65
N PRO A 375 16.61 -13.12 17.12
CA PRO A 375 17.40 -13.09 15.87
C PRO A 375 18.71 -13.91 15.88
N LEU A 376 19.18 -14.34 17.06
CA LEU A 376 20.40 -15.13 17.24
C LEU A 376 20.12 -16.63 17.38
N ARG A 377 18.86 -17.05 17.54
CA ARG A 377 18.47 -18.44 17.75
C ARG A 377 17.98 -19.04 16.45
N ARG A 378 18.26 -20.34 16.24
CA ARG A 378 17.60 -21.11 15.18
C ARG A 378 16.26 -21.64 15.68
N ALA A 379 15.25 -21.61 14.82
CA ALA A 379 13.92 -22.11 15.16
C ALA A 379 13.95 -23.63 15.37
N ALA A 380 13.20 -24.10 16.37
CA ALA A 380 12.90 -25.52 16.51
C ALA A 380 11.85 -25.96 15.46
N GLU A 381 11.73 -27.27 15.23
CA GLU A 381 10.68 -27.79 14.34
C GLU A 381 9.28 -27.45 14.87
N GLY A 382 8.42 -26.91 14.00
CA GLY A 382 7.06 -26.49 14.36
C GLY A 382 6.94 -25.17 15.11
N GLU A 383 8.06 -24.50 15.40
CA GLU A 383 8.05 -23.19 16.06
C GLU A 383 7.60 -22.07 15.12
N MET A 384 6.92 -21.06 15.67
CA MET A 384 6.53 -19.86 14.92
C MET A 384 7.76 -19.07 14.47
N THR A 385 7.81 -18.72 13.19
CA THR A 385 8.87 -17.92 12.57
C THR A 385 8.26 -16.75 11.81
N VAL A 386 9.10 -15.79 11.40
CA VAL A 386 8.68 -14.70 10.52
C VAL A 386 8.03 -15.22 9.24
N SER A 387 8.55 -16.29 8.63
CA SER A 387 7.93 -16.89 7.44
C SER A 387 6.50 -17.41 7.67
N LEU A 388 6.20 -17.90 8.87
CA LEU A 388 4.87 -18.39 9.24
C LEU A 388 3.91 -17.25 9.64
N ALA A 389 4.44 -16.12 10.11
CA ALA A 389 3.66 -14.91 10.38
C ALA A 389 3.18 -14.21 9.11
N LEU A 390 4.01 -14.22 8.06
CA LEU A 390 3.70 -13.64 6.76
C LEU A 390 2.63 -14.43 6.01
N GLY A 391 1.77 -13.74 5.26
CA GLY A 391 0.72 -14.40 4.47
C GLY A 391 1.23 -15.26 3.32
N SER A 392 2.42 -14.97 2.83
CA SER A 392 3.12 -15.73 1.80
C SER A 392 4.61 -15.78 2.09
N VAL A 393 5.28 -16.81 1.57
CA VAL A 393 6.74 -16.85 1.55
C VAL A 393 7.24 -15.96 0.41
N PRO A 394 8.08 -14.95 0.67
CA PRO A 394 8.58 -14.05 -0.36
C PRO A 394 9.30 -14.77 -1.51
N SER A 395 8.91 -14.48 -2.75
CA SER A 395 9.41 -15.12 -3.96
C SER A 395 10.88 -14.78 -4.27
N ILE A 396 11.44 -13.71 -3.68
CA ILE A 396 12.89 -13.42 -3.70
C ILE A 396 13.76 -14.63 -3.35
N LEU A 397 13.28 -15.57 -2.51
CA LEU A 397 14.02 -16.79 -2.20
C LEU A 397 14.11 -17.77 -3.37
N SER A 398 13.14 -17.74 -4.28
CA SER A 398 13.05 -18.62 -5.45
C SER A 398 13.66 -18.02 -6.72
N LEU A 399 13.93 -16.71 -6.73
CA LEU A 399 14.51 -16.03 -7.89
C LEU A 399 15.97 -16.46 -8.10
N GLN A 400 16.27 -16.91 -9.31
CA GLN A 400 17.61 -17.32 -9.71
C GLN A 400 18.34 -16.12 -10.34
N TRP A 401 19.06 -15.38 -9.50
CA TRP A 401 19.84 -14.22 -9.94
C TRP A 401 21.31 -14.52 -10.21
N GLY A 402 21.78 -15.74 -9.96
CA GLY A 402 23.17 -16.15 -10.12
C GLY A 402 23.76 -16.71 -8.84
N SER A 403 25.09 -16.91 -8.82
CA SER A 403 25.79 -17.54 -7.70
C SER A 403 26.43 -16.52 -6.77
N SER A 404 26.18 -16.66 -5.46
CA SER A 404 26.84 -15.87 -4.43
C SER A 404 28.30 -16.33 -4.22
N PRO A 405 29.24 -15.43 -3.88
CA PRO A 405 30.60 -15.81 -3.50
C PRO A 405 30.66 -16.48 -2.11
N GLY A 406 30.26 -17.76 -2.00
CA GLY A 406 30.51 -18.60 -0.81
C GLY A 406 29.72 -18.25 0.46
N PRO A 407 29.86 -19.06 1.54
CA PRO A 407 29.12 -18.84 2.79
C PRO A 407 29.65 -17.61 3.53
N HIS A 408 28.81 -16.59 3.66
CA HIS A 408 29.09 -15.37 4.41
C HIS A 408 28.38 -15.37 5.77
N ILE A 409 29.00 -14.76 6.78
CA ILE A 409 28.33 -14.47 8.06
C ILE A 409 27.27 -13.40 7.78
N THR A 410 25.99 -13.79 7.84
CA THR A 410 24.90 -12.87 7.55
C THR A 410 24.72 -11.84 8.65
N PHE A 411 24.82 -12.24 9.93
CA PHE A 411 24.44 -11.40 11.08
C PHE A 411 25.42 -11.54 12.27
N LYS A 412 25.65 -10.45 13.00
CA LYS A 412 26.44 -10.38 14.25
C LYS A 412 25.58 -9.96 15.44
N SER A 413 25.93 -10.44 16.63
CA SER A 413 25.18 -10.10 17.85
C SER A 413 25.36 -8.62 18.25
N PRO A 414 24.35 -7.99 18.89
CA PRO A 414 24.49 -6.61 19.35
C PRO A 414 25.65 -6.37 20.31
N ALA A 415 25.98 -7.36 21.15
CA ALA A 415 27.11 -7.28 22.07
C ALA A 415 28.47 -7.16 21.34
N GLU A 416 28.62 -7.86 20.20
CA GLU A 416 29.83 -7.76 19.37
C GLU A 416 29.94 -6.39 18.70
N VAL A 417 28.81 -5.80 18.31
CA VAL A 417 28.77 -4.54 17.55
C VAL A 417 28.88 -3.30 18.46
N GLN A 418 28.31 -3.33 19.67
CA GLN A 418 28.36 -2.21 20.62
C GLN A 418 29.78 -1.79 21.00
N SER A 419 30.74 -2.72 21.00
CA SER A 419 32.17 -2.42 21.17
C SER A 419 32.75 -1.49 20.08
N ASN A 420 32.16 -1.50 18.89
CA ASN A 420 32.57 -0.69 17.73
C ASN A 420 31.73 0.58 17.54
N LEU A 421 30.53 0.65 18.13
CA LEU A 421 29.57 1.77 18.00
C LEU A 421 29.62 2.77 19.17
N GLY A 422 30.51 2.57 20.16
CA GLY A 422 30.52 3.27 21.46
C GLY A 422 30.55 4.81 21.45
N GLU A 423 30.82 5.47 20.32
CA GLU A 423 30.76 6.93 20.19
C GLU A 423 29.45 7.48 19.58
N TYR A 424 28.59 6.64 18.98
CA TYR A 424 27.43 7.09 18.18
C TYR A 424 26.10 7.17 18.95
N TYR A 425 25.95 6.47 20.07
CA TYR A 425 24.70 6.40 20.87
C TYR A 425 24.35 7.70 21.63
N LYS A 426 25.13 8.79 21.47
CA LYS A 426 24.87 10.08 22.15
C LYS A 426 23.88 11.00 21.43
N PHE A 427 23.44 10.67 20.22
CA PHE A 427 22.43 11.46 19.51
C PHE A 427 21.08 10.72 19.54
N GLY A 428 20.04 11.38 20.04
CA GLY A 428 18.74 10.80 20.36
C GLY A 428 18.01 10.11 19.19
N LYS A 429 16.85 9.53 19.49
CA LYS A 429 15.96 8.69 18.65
C LYS A 429 15.58 9.24 17.23
N GLY A 430 16.12 10.37 16.78
CA GLY A 430 15.87 11.02 15.49
C GLY A 430 17.06 11.05 14.52
N GLY A 431 17.99 10.09 14.57
CA GLY A 431 19.14 10.06 13.65
C GLY A 431 18.74 10.02 12.18
N SER A 432 19.43 10.81 11.33
CA SER A 432 19.24 10.85 9.87
C SER A 432 19.45 9.47 9.23
N THR A 433 18.79 9.19 8.10
CA THR A 433 18.83 7.89 7.37
C THR A 433 20.24 7.34 7.23
N GLY A 434 21.25 8.20 7.02
CA GLY A 434 22.66 7.80 6.94
C GLY A 434 23.19 7.07 8.17
N TYR A 435 22.83 7.48 9.39
CA TYR A 435 23.28 6.81 10.62
C TYR A 435 22.71 5.40 10.77
N ARG A 436 21.43 5.22 10.39
CA ARG A 436 20.76 3.92 10.43
C ARG A 436 21.40 2.93 9.46
N LEU A 437 21.75 3.41 8.26
CA LEU A 437 22.47 2.58 7.28
C LEU A 437 23.85 2.15 7.80
N ILE A 438 24.59 3.05 8.48
CA ILE A 438 25.88 2.72 9.09
C ILE A 438 25.71 1.64 10.17
N ALA A 439 24.70 1.77 11.03
CA ALA A 439 24.42 0.75 12.05
C ALA A 439 24.12 -0.62 11.43
N LEU A 440 23.28 -0.67 10.39
CA LEU A 440 22.94 -1.92 9.70
C LEU A 440 24.15 -2.61 9.06
N VAL A 441 25.06 -1.85 8.45
CA VAL A 441 26.29 -2.41 7.86
C VAL A 441 27.17 -3.09 8.92
N GLU A 442 27.17 -2.62 10.16
CA GLU A 442 27.91 -3.28 11.25
C GLU A 442 27.20 -4.55 11.77
N PHE A 443 25.86 -4.56 11.80
CA PHE A 443 25.08 -5.75 12.17
C PHE A 443 25.08 -6.85 11.11
N PHE A 444 25.17 -6.48 9.82
CA PHE A 444 25.18 -7.42 8.70
C PHE A 444 26.54 -7.38 7.98
N PRO A 445 27.52 -8.24 8.35
CA PRO A 445 28.82 -8.29 7.68
C PRO A 445 28.72 -8.50 6.17
N ILE A 446 27.71 -9.23 5.71
CA ILE A 446 27.45 -9.40 4.28
C ILE A 446 27.17 -8.07 3.55
N LEU A 447 26.49 -7.10 4.20
CA LEU A 447 26.32 -5.74 3.65
C LEU A 447 27.66 -4.99 3.62
N LYS A 448 28.49 -5.17 4.65
CA LYS A 448 29.82 -4.56 4.72
C LYS A 448 30.76 -5.09 3.65
N ASP A 449 30.77 -6.39 3.43
CA ASP A 449 31.56 -7.05 2.40
C ASP A 449 31.10 -6.62 1.00
N MET A 450 29.79 -6.59 0.76
CA MET A 450 29.20 -6.06 -0.46
C MET A 450 29.60 -4.60 -0.70
N ALA A 451 29.39 -3.74 0.30
CA ALA A 451 29.72 -2.32 0.21
C ALA A 451 31.22 -2.09 -0.03
N SER A 452 32.10 -2.92 0.55
CA SER A 452 33.55 -2.85 0.34
C SER A 452 33.94 -3.25 -1.08
N LYS A 453 33.33 -4.30 -1.64
CA LYS A 453 33.53 -4.73 -3.04
C LYS A 453 33.08 -3.65 -4.02
N VAL A 454 31.88 -3.10 -3.84
CA VAL A 454 31.37 -1.97 -4.66
C VAL A 454 32.21 -0.71 -4.47
N GLY A 455 32.68 -0.46 -3.24
CA GLY A 455 33.55 0.66 -2.91
C GLY A 455 34.88 0.66 -3.65
N ALA A 456 35.34 -0.50 -4.14
CA ALA A 456 36.53 -0.59 -4.96
C ALA A 456 36.38 0.15 -6.30
N GLU A 457 35.15 0.26 -6.81
CA GLU A 457 34.80 0.92 -8.08
C GLU A 457 34.30 2.37 -7.87
N CYS A 458 34.15 2.80 -6.62
CA CYS A 458 33.67 4.13 -6.26
C CYS A 458 34.78 5.19 -6.35
N GLN A 459 34.45 6.33 -6.96
CA GLN A 459 35.36 7.46 -7.16
C GLN A 459 35.14 8.62 -6.16
N CYS A 460 34.27 8.45 -5.15
CA CYS A 460 34.04 9.50 -4.17
C CYS A 460 35.30 9.76 -3.32
N SER A 461 35.39 10.90 -2.63
CA SER A 461 36.59 11.28 -1.86
C SER A 461 36.91 10.37 -0.66
N GLU A 462 35.96 9.55 -0.21
CA GLU A 462 36.07 8.77 1.03
C GLU A 462 36.47 7.30 0.77
N CYS A 463 35.97 6.68 -0.30
CA CYS A 463 36.24 5.26 -0.62
C CYS A 463 37.72 4.95 -0.95
N PRO A 464 38.48 5.81 -1.67
CA PRO A 464 39.90 5.62 -1.91
C PRO A 464 40.76 5.73 -0.63
N SER A 465 40.31 6.50 0.36
CA SER A 465 40.98 6.69 1.66
C SER A 465 41.01 5.40 2.48
N VAL A 466 39.91 4.64 2.42
CA VAL A 466 39.78 3.32 3.07
C VAL A 466 40.77 2.30 2.49
N LYS A 467 41.12 2.40 1.21
CA LYS A 467 42.13 1.53 0.57
C LYS A 467 43.56 1.74 1.09
N ARG A 468 43.86 2.88 1.74
CA ARG A 468 45.22 3.22 2.24
C ARG A 468 45.39 2.98 3.75
N GLY A 469 44.44 2.34 4.42
CA GLY A 469 44.54 2.01 5.84
C GLY A 469 44.50 3.21 6.79
N LEU A 470 44.17 4.40 6.29
CA LEU A 470 43.96 5.61 7.11
C LEU A 470 42.48 6.02 7.05
N VAL A 471 41.89 6.19 8.25
CA VAL A 471 40.63 6.87 8.61
C VAL A 471 39.42 5.97 8.93
N LYS A 472 38.79 6.36 10.05
CA LYS A 472 37.64 5.83 10.79
C LYS A 472 36.41 5.56 9.92
N GLN A 473 35.62 4.56 10.35
CA GLN A 473 34.29 4.13 9.89
C GLN A 473 33.64 5.01 8.80
N SER A 474 33.49 4.43 7.61
CA SER A 474 32.95 5.03 6.40
C SER A 474 31.61 5.76 6.63
N THR A 475 31.58 7.07 6.36
CA THR A 475 30.30 7.78 6.27
C THR A 475 29.65 7.43 4.93
N LEU A 476 28.50 6.75 4.95
CA LEU A 476 27.67 6.50 3.78
C LEU A 476 27.03 7.82 3.33
N LYS A 477 27.79 8.65 2.60
CA LYS A 477 27.35 9.96 2.11
C LYS A 477 26.46 9.82 0.85
N PRO A 478 25.54 10.78 0.61
CA PRO A 478 24.83 10.88 -0.66
C PRO A 478 25.81 10.90 -1.85
N GLY A 479 25.47 10.23 -2.96
CA GLY A 479 26.34 10.12 -4.14
C GLY A 479 27.43 9.04 -4.07
N CYS A 480 27.58 8.34 -2.94
CA CYS A 480 28.51 7.22 -2.83
C CYS A 480 27.91 5.91 -3.38
N LEU A 481 28.65 5.16 -4.21
CA LEU A 481 28.20 3.86 -4.73
C LEU A 481 27.98 2.82 -3.63
N CYS A 482 28.77 2.85 -2.54
CA CYS A 482 28.56 1.95 -1.39
C CYS A 482 27.19 2.18 -0.75
N ARG A 483 26.82 3.45 -0.54
CA ARG A 483 25.51 3.81 0.02
C ARG A 483 24.41 3.33 -0.90
N LEU A 484 24.56 3.61 -2.20
CA LEU A 484 23.60 3.24 -3.22
C LEU A 484 23.34 1.73 -3.25
N ALA A 485 24.39 0.91 -3.23
CA ALA A 485 24.27 -0.55 -3.18
C ALA A 485 23.57 -1.06 -1.91
N VAL A 486 23.79 -0.43 -0.75
CA VAL A 486 23.07 -0.76 0.49
C VAL A 486 21.60 -0.37 0.37
N GLU A 487 21.29 0.80 -0.17
CA GLU A 487 19.90 1.21 -0.41
C GLU A 487 19.19 0.26 -1.38
N GLU A 488 19.84 -0.19 -2.47
CA GLU A 488 19.28 -1.21 -3.37
C GLU A 488 18.95 -2.51 -2.66
N ALA A 489 19.87 -3.01 -1.83
CA ALA A 489 19.64 -4.24 -1.06
C ALA A 489 18.44 -4.08 -0.11
N LEU A 490 18.31 -2.91 0.54
CA LEU A 490 17.16 -2.61 1.40
C LEU A 490 15.86 -2.46 0.61
N LEU A 491 15.87 -1.90 -0.59
CA LEU A 491 14.70 -1.86 -1.46
C LEU A 491 14.26 -3.28 -1.86
N LEU A 492 15.19 -4.17 -2.22
CA LEU A 492 14.86 -5.57 -2.50
C LEU A 492 14.25 -6.28 -1.28
N ILE A 493 14.77 -6.00 -0.08
CA ILE A 493 14.20 -6.50 1.17
C ILE A 493 12.79 -5.92 1.40
N ALA A 494 12.56 -4.63 1.14
CA ALA A 494 11.25 -4.00 1.24
C ALA A 494 10.23 -4.66 0.32
N HIS A 495 10.62 -4.93 -0.94
CA HIS A 495 9.80 -5.69 -1.88
C HIS A 495 9.55 -7.13 -1.39
N GLY A 496 10.53 -7.76 -0.73
CA GLY A 496 10.34 -9.06 -0.09
C GLY A 496 9.34 -9.04 1.08
N VAL A 497 9.36 -7.99 1.89
CA VAL A 497 8.35 -7.78 2.94
C VAL A 497 6.97 -7.57 2.31
N ALA A 498 6.87 -6.74 1.27
CA ALA A 498 5.61 -6.51 0.54
C ALA A 498 5.07 -7.81 -0.09
N ASP A 499 5.92 -8.61 -0.73
CA ASP A 499 5.57 -9.93 -1.26
C ASP A 499 5.03 -10.85 -0.16
N GLY A 500 5.70 -10.87 1.01
CA GLY A 500 5.22 -11.62 2.17
C GLY A 500 3.86 -11.18 2.71
N PHE A 501 3.47 -9.91 2.46
CA PHE A 501 2.15 -9.35 2.75
C PHE A 501 1.10 -9.65 1.66
N CYS A 502 1.44 -10.52 0.69
CA CYS A 502 0.62 -10.91 -0.47
C CYS A 502 0.39 -9.80 -1.50
N ILE A 503 1.34 -8.87 -1.67
CA ILE A 503 1.30 -7.85 -2.72
C ILE A 503 1.85 -8.44 -4.02
N ASP A 504 1.26 -8.07 -5.16
CA ASP A 504 1.65 -8.54 -6.50
C ASP A 504 2.42 -7.50 -7.33
N THR A 505 2.19 -6.22 -7.04
CA THR A 505 2.69 -5.07 -7.80
C THR A 505 3.14 -3.96 -6.86
N ALA A 506 4.16 -3.20 -7.28
CA ALA A 506 4.68 -2.05 -6.55
C ALA A 506 4.32 -0.74 -7.25
N SER A 507 4.18 0.32 -6.47
CA SER A 507 4.13 1.68 -6.99
C SER A 507 5.50 2.10 -7.52
N SER A 508 5.51 2.87 -8.62
CA SER A 508 6.73 3.44 -9.20
C SER A 508 7.06 4.82 -8.63
N VAL A 509 6.97 5.00 -7.30
CA VAL A 509 7.24 6.30 -6.65
C VAL A 509 8.68 6.75 -6.88
N SER A 510 8.90 7.97 -7.38
CA SER A 510 10.25 8.49 -7.72
C SER A 510 11.20 8.54 -6.52
N ASP A 511 10.73 9.01 -5.37
CA ASP A 511 11.50 9.04 -4.13
C ASP A 511 11.39 7.72 -3.35
N THR A 512 12.50 6.99 -3.30
CA THR A 512 12.63 5.70 -2.61
C THR A 512 13.22 5.83 -1.20
N THR A 513 13.61 7.04 -0.80
CA THR A 513 14.28 7.31 0.50
C THR A 513 13.41 6.87 1.67
N HIS A 514 12.10 7.10 1.58
CA HIS A 514 11.14 6.71 2.60
C HIS A 514 11.02 5.19 2.76
N ILE A 515 11.08 4.42 1.67
CA ILE A 515 11.04 2.95 1.71
C ILE A 515 12.32 2.41 2.37
N VAL A 516 13.47 2.98 2.02
CA VAL A 516 14.76 2.66 2.63
C VAL A 516 14.74 2.97 4.13
N GLU A 517 14.22 4.13 4.53
CA GLU A 517 14.10 4.49 5.95
C GLU A 517 13.19 3.52 6.71
N GLY A 518 12.04 3.16 6.14
CA GLY A 518 11.13 2.18 6.73
C GLY A 518 11.78 0.81 6.92
N THR A 519 12.46 0.32 5.89
CA THR A 519 13.15 -0.98 5.94
C THR A 519 14.29 -0.97 6.95
N ALA A 520 15.04 0.13 7.02
CA ALA A 520 16.07 0.29 8.03
C ALA A 520 15.49 0.33 9.45
N THR A 521 14.35 1.00 9.65
CA THR A 521 13.61 1.00 10.91
C THR A 521 13.22 -0.41 11.32
N LEU A 522 12.61 -1.16 10.39
CA LEU A 522 12.16 -2.53 10.59
C LEU A 522 13.29 -3.46 11.04
N LEU A 523 14.43 -3.43 10.33
CA LEU A 523 15.58 -4.28 10.68
C LEU A 523 16.19 -3.89 12.03
N LEU A 524 16.28 -2.60 12.36
CA LEU A 524 16.80 -2.16 13.65
C LEU A 524 15.85 -2.52 14.81
N GLU A 525 14.53 -2.41 14.62
CA GLU A 525 13.54 -2.87 15.61
C GLU A 525 13.65 -4.37 15.88
N LEU A 526 13.91 -5.17 14.84
CA LEU A 526 14.15 -6.59 14.98
C LEU A 526 15.45 -6.91 15.74
N ILE A 527 16.52 -6.17 15.46
CA ILE A 527 17.87 -6.46 16.00
C ILE A 527 18.04 -5.93 17.43
N GLU A 528 17.75 -4.65 17.62
CA GLU A 528 17.94 -3.95 18.89
C GLU A 528 16.72 -4.11 19.79
N GLY A 529 15.53 -3.90 19.22
CA GLY A 529 14.26 -4.00 19.94
C GLY A 529 13.78 -5.43 20.16
N ARG A 530 14.33 -6.41 19.41
CA ARG A 530 13.92 -7.82 19.42
C ARG A 530 12.42 -8.00 19.20
N ARG A 531 11.86 -7.21 18.27
CA ARG A 531 10.41 -7.14 18.03
C ARG A 531 10.09 -7.12 16.53
N VAL A 532 8.95 -7.70 16.18
CA VAL A 532 8.29 -7.64 14.87
C VAL A 532 6.94 -6.98 15.10
N LEU A 533 6.84 -5.69 14.77
CA LEU A 533 5.67 -4.86 15.02
C LEU A 533 4.79 -4.79 13.78
N TRP A 534 3.47 -4.94 13.97
CA TRP A 534 2.49 -4.80 12.90
C TRP A 534 2.62 -3.45 12.18
N ASP A 535 2.62 -2.33 12.90
CA ASP A 535 2.59 -0.99 12.30
C ASP A 535 3.80 -0.73 11.39
N THR A 536 5.01 -1.07 11.83
CA THR A 536 6.23 -0.86 11.05
C THR A 536 6.22 -1.71 9.78
N TRP A 537 5.87 -3.00 9.89
CA TRP A 537 5.85 -3.91 8.74
C TRP A 537 4.73 -3.56 7.76
N PHE A 538 3.54 -3.25 8.27
CA PHE A 538 2.39 -2.81 7.49
C PHE A 538 2.69 -1.49 6.77
N ALA A 539 3.35 -0.53 7.42
CA ALA A 539 3.77 0.71 6.80
C ALA A 539 4.82 0.48 5.70
N VAL A 540 5.83 -0.36 5.91
CA VAL A 540 6.83 -0.68 4.87
C VAL A 540 6.18 -1.33 3.64
N ALA A 541 5.33 -2.34 3.87
CA ALA A 541 4.62 -3.02 2.78
C ALA A 541 3.67 -2.05 2.05
N SER A 542 2.99 -1.16 2.79
CA SER A 542 2.14 -0.10 2.22
C SER A 542 2.94 0.92 1.42
N CYS A 543 4.15 1.31 1.83
CA CYS A 543 5.00 2.21 1.03
C CYS A 543 5.35 1.60 -0.32
N VAL A 544 5.64 0.29 -0.38
CA VAL A 544 5.93 -0.40 -1.65
C VAL A 544 4.67 -0.51 -2.51
N TYR A 545 3.54 -0.89 -1.91
CA TYR A 545 2.29 -1.09 -2.63
C TYR A 545 1.66 0.21 -3.13
N LEU A 546 1.58 1.22 -2.27
CA LEU A 546 0.91 2.50 -2.51
C LEU A 546 1.84 3.58 -3.05
N GLY A 547 3.14 3.53 -2.77
CA GLY A 547 4.07 4.62 -3.07
C GLY A 547 3.92 5.82 -2.15
N CYS A 548 3.35 5.65 -0.96
CA CYS A 548 3.21 6.70 0.04
C CYS A 548 4.49 6.89 0.86
N PRO A 549 4.69 8.05 1.50
CA PRO A 549 5.78 8.24 2.45
C PRO A 549 5.66 7.32 3.67
N PHE A 550 6.78 6.83 4.17
CA PHE A 550 6.85 6.05 5.39
C PHE A 550 6.48 6.92 6.60
N GLN A 551 5.58 6.42 7.44
CA GLN A 551 5.17 7.06 8.68
C GLN A 551 5.36 6.08 9.83
N ARG A 552 5.78 6.61 10.98
CA ARG A 552 5.80 5.87 12.25
C ARG A 552 4.54 6.17 13.04
N PRO A 553 4.12 5.27 13.93
CA PRO A 553 3.11 5.58 14.93
C PRO A 553 3.49 6.87 15.67
N VAL A 554 2.53 7.78 15.82
CA VAL A 554 2.74 9.02 16.56
C VAL A 554 2.85 8.66 18.05
N GLU A 555 3.93 9.06 18.70
CA GLU A 555 4.05 8.89 20.16
C GLU A 555 2.87 9.63 20.83
N PRO A 556 2.03 8.94 21.60
CA PRO A 556 0.82 9.54 22.13
C PRO A 556 1.18 10.69 23.08
N THR A 557 0.78 11.91 22.73
CA THR A 557 0.95 13.10 23.60
C THR A 557 0.09 13.00 24.86
N HIS A 558 -1.00 12.21 24.80
CA HIS A 558 -1.84 11.85 25.93
C HIS A 558 -2.40 10.42 25.75
N PRO A 559 -2.31 9.53 26.76
CA PRO A 559 -2.68 8.11 26.63
C PRO A 559 -4.14 7.87 26.19
N ALA A 560 -5.07 8.75 26.57
CA ALA A 560 -6.48 8.63 26.23
C ALA A 560 -6.82 8.97 24.76
N PHE A 561 -5.90 9.55 23.99
CA PHE A 561 -6.13 9.98 22.62
C PHE A 561 -5.17 9.32 21.61
N GLY A 562 -4.28 8.43 22.07
CA GLY A 562 -3.34 7.69 21.23
C GLY A 562 -4.01 6.58 20.41
N GLY A 563 -3.54 6.38 19.17
CA GLY A 563 -3.93 5.23 18.33
C GLY A 563 -3.31 3.96 18.85
N THR A 564 -3.92 2.82 18.57
CA THR A 564 -3.43 1.52 19.03
C THR A 564 -2.69 0.74 17.95
N ALA A 565 -3.20 0.75 16.72
CA ALA A 565 -2.60 0.09 15.57
C ALA A 565 -3.05 0.73 14.26
N PHE A 566 -2.21 0.65 13.23
CA PHE A 566 -2.53 1.05 11.86
C PHE A 566 -3.48 0.02 11.24
N ALA A 567 -4.73 0.42 11.01
CA ALA A 567 -5.74 -0.42 10.39
C ALA A 567 -5.82 -0.26 8.87
N ALA A 568 -5.55 0.94 8.35
CA ALA A 568 -5.48 1.17 6.91
C ALA A 568 -4.63 2.39 6.57
N ILE A 569 -4.02 2.38 5.39
CA ILE A 569 -3.34 3.52 4.80
C ILE A 569 -3.92 3.75 3.40
N GLN A 570 -4.38 4.97 3.13
CA GLN A 570 -4.89 5.39 1.82
C GLN A 570 -3.90 6.35 1.17
N TYR A 571 -3.68 6.18 -0.13
CA TYR A 571 -2.95 7.13 -0.96
C TYR A 571 -3.64 7.30 -2.33
N GLY A 572 -4.31 8.43 -2.51
CA GLY A 572 -5.24 8.67 -3.61
C GLY A 572 -6.47 7.78 -3.51
N ASP A 573 -6.75 7.08 -4.60
CA ASP A 573 -7.87 6.13 -4.71
C ASP A 573 -7.40 4.67 -4.55
N LEU A 574 -6.25 4.48 -3.92
CA LEU A 574 -5.68 3.18 -3.57
C LEU A 574 -5.47 3.11 -2.05
N ALA A 575 -5.81 1.98 -1.44
CA ALA A 575 -5.60 1.78 -0.02
C ALA A 575 -5.09 0.37 0.31
N ALA A 576 -4.30 0.29 1.37
CA ALA A 576 -3.87 -0.93 2.03
C ALA A 576 -4.66 -1.07 3.33
N GLN A 577 -5.34 -2.19 3.52
CA GLN A 577 -6.18 -2.45 4.70
C GLN A 577 -5.71 -3.70 5.45
N ALA A 578 -5.83 -3.65 6.77
CA ALA A 578 -5.55 -4.76 7.66
C ALA A 578 -6.69 -5.81 7.59
N PRO A 579 -6.42 -7.09 7.27
CA PRO A 579 -7.48 -8.09 7.14
C PRO A 579 -8.17 -8.44 8.47
N TRP A 580 -7.46 -8.28 9.59
CA TRP A 580 -7.99 -8.56 10.93
C TRP A 580 -9.05 -7.56 11.40
N LEU A 581 -9.24 -6.47 10.65
CA LEU A 581 -10.25 -5.47 10.94
C LEU A 581 -11.69 -6.03 10.79
N ASP A 582 -11.88 -7.02 9.89
CA ASP A 582 -13.15 -7.70 9.71
C ASP A 582 -13.34 -8.80 10.76
N LEU A 583 -13.84 -8.40 11.93
CA LEU A 583 -14.13 -9.32 13.04
C LEU A 583 -15.16 -10.40 12.68
N THR A 584 -15.85 -10.34 11.53
CA THR A 584 -16.78 -11.39 11.10
C THR A 584 -16.08 -12.60 10.47
N ARG A 585 -14.79 -12.49 10.17
CA ARG A 585 -13.98 -13.56 9.56
C ARG A 585 -13.15 -14.30 10.60
N GLU A 586 -12.68 -15.48 10.21
CA GLU A 586 -11.70 -16.21 10.99
C GLU A 586 -10.37 -15.44 11.05
N LEU A 587 -9.82 -15.32 12.26
CA LEU A 587 -8.49 -14.77 12.52
C LEU A 587 -7.53 -15.91 12.85
N SER A 588 -6.30 -15.83 12.35
CA SER A 588 -5.23 -16.80 12.58
C SER A 588 -3.93 -16.07 12.93
N ALA A 589 -3.07 -16.69 13.74
CA ALA A 589 -1.71 -16.22 13.99
C ALA A 589 -0.79 -16.53 12.79
N TYR A 590 -1.07 -17.60 12.06
CA TYR A 590 -0.37 -17.96 10.82
C TYR A 590 -0.87 -17.09 9.68
N GLY A 591 0.06 -16.47 8.95
CA GLY A 591 -0.27 -15.56 7.87
C GLY A 591 -1.05 -14.32 8.32
N CYS A 592 -0.88 -13.88 9.58
CA CYS A 592 -1.55 -12.69 10.09
C CYS A 592 -1.01 -11.39 9.47
N PHE A 593 0.24 -11.39 9.01
CA PHE A 593 0.89 -10.23 8.40
C PHE A 593 0.58 -10.20 6.89
N ARG A 594 -0.50 -9.50 6.55
CA ARG A 594 -1.09 -9.42 5.21
C ARG A 594 -1.71 -8.06 4.96
N ILE A 595 -1.74 -7.64 3.69
CA ILE A 595 -2.50 -6.47 3.24
C ILE A 595 -3.65 -6.92 2.35
N VAL A 596 -4.80 -6.27 2.51
CA VAL A 596 -5.86 -6.27 1.49
C VAL A 596 -5.77 -4.96 0.74
N GLY A 597 -5.29 -5.03 -0.50
CA GLY A 597 -5.29 -3.89 -1.41
C GLY A 597 -6.71 -3.60 -1.91
N SER A 598 -7.06 -2.32 -1.98
CA SER A 598 -8.39 -1.90 -2.46
C SER A 598 -8.34 -0.62 -3.29
N ARG A 599 -9.06 -0.62 -4.40
CA ARG A 599 -9.30 0.52 -5.30
C ARG A 599 -10.59 1.23 -4.92
N GLY A 600 -10.46 2.48 -4.51
CA GLY A 600 -11.55 3.33 -4.04
C GLY A 600 -11.16 4.10 -2.77
N ARG A 601 -11.90 5.18 -2.52
CA ARG A 601 -11.79 5.99 -1.33
C ARG A 601 -12.44 5.26 -0.16
N LEU A 602 -11.67 5.07 0.91
CA LEU A 602 -12.13 4.47 2.15
C LEU A 602 -13.13 5.39 2.86
N GLY A 603 -14.04 4.76 3.59
CA GLY A 603 -14.97 5.45 4.46
C GLY A 603 -15.82 4.49 5.28
N VAL A 604 -16.72 5.05 6.08
CA VAL A 604 -17.64 4.29 6.92
C VAL A 604 -19.09 4.56 6.53
N VAL A 605 -19.93 3.56 6.71
CA VAL A 605 -21.36 3.68 6.46
C VAL A 605 -22.06 3.94 7.79
N THR A 606 -22.67 5.13 7.92
CA THR A 606 -23.46 5.53 9.08
C THR A 606 -24.95 5.44 8.77
N ARG A 607 -25.74 4.85 9.67
CA ARG A 607 -27.21 4.81 9.57
C ARG A 607 -27.81 5.86 10.49
N ARG A 608 -28.62 6.77 9.96
CA ARG A 608 -29.41 7.73 10.74
C ARG A 608 -30.85 7.71 10.23
N TYR A 609 -31.80 7.33 11.09
CA TYR A 609 -33.24 7.44 10.82
C TYR A 609 -33.63 6.88 9.43
N ASP A 610 -33.25 5.63 9.16
CA ASP A 610 -33.44 4.89 7.90
C ASP A 610 -32.62 5.35 6.67
N ASP A 611 -31.94 6.50 6.73
CA ASP A 611 -30.97 6.92 5.70
C ASP A 611 -29.57 6.36 5.95
N VAL A 612 -28.98 5.82 4.89
CA VAL A 612 -27.61 5.27 4.88
C VAL A 612 -26.67 6.30 4.27
N GLN A 613 -25.79 6.89 5.07
CA GLN A 613 -24.81 7.89 4.62
C GLN A 613 -23.39 7.31 4.68
N PHE A 614 -22.69 7.36 3.55
CA PHE A 614 -21.25 7.08 3.49
C PHE A 614 -20.44 8.33 3.87
N ARG A 615 -19.49 8.17 4.78
CA ARG A 615 -18.53 9.20 5.19
C ARG A 615 -17.13 8.78 4.75
N SER A 616 -16.63 9.40 3.69
CA SER A 616 -15.30 9.16 3.15
C SER A 616 -14.20 9.79 3.99
N VAL A 617 -13.02 9.17 3.98
CA VAL A 617 -11.75 9.82 4.32
C VAL A 617 -11.54 10.99 3.37
N GLU A 618 -11.40 12.21 3.89
CA GLU A 618 -11.31 13.39 3.04
C GLU A 618 -9.94 13.52 2.36
N GLU A 619 -8.89 12.95 2.96
CA GLU A 619 -7.52 13.15 2.49
C GLU A 619 -7.06 12.18 1.40
N ASN A 620 -6.22 12.71 0.48
CA ASN A 620 -5.54 11.86 -0.49
C ASN A 620 -4.55 10.94 0.23
N PHE A 621 -3.85 11.42 1.25
CA PHE A 621 -3.02 10.60 2.10
C PHE A 621 -3.61 10.54 3.51
N ALA A 622 -3.97 9.35 3.96
CA ALA A 622 -4.55 9.16 5.29
C ALA A 622 -4.08 7.86 5.93
N ILE A 623 -3.91 7.90 7.24
CA ILE A 623 -3.63 6.77 8.10
C ILE A 623 -4.84 6.62 9.03
N ILE A 624 -5.45 5.43 9.01
CA ILE A 624 -6.55 5.07 9.89
C ILE A 624 -5.99 4.20 11.00
N GLU A 625 -6.13 4.68 12.23
CA GLU A 625 -5.76 3.96 13.44
C GLU A 625 -7.01 3.46 14.17
N THR A 626 -6.88 2.37 14.92
CA THR A 626 -7.94 1.89 15.82
C THR A 626 -7.96 2.66 17.15
N GLU A 627 -9.15 2.74 17.75
CA GLU A 627 -9.35 3.28 19.08
C GLU A 627 -9.22 2.20 20.15
N ASN A 628 -8.68 2.59 21.32
CA ASN A 628 -8.58 1.72 22.48
C ASN A 628 -9.95 1.15 22.89
N THR A 629 -9.95 -0.10 23.32
CA THR A 629 -11.09 -0.74 23.98
C THR A 629 -11.53 0.08 25.21
N GLU A 630 -12.84 0.34 25.34
CA GLU A 630 -13.41 1.14 26.43
C GLU A 630 -13.25 0.45 27.79
N ASP A 631 -12.90 1.22 28.84
CA ASP A 631 -12.70 0.70 30.20
C ASP A 631 -14.03 0.51 30.96
N THR A 632 -14.30 -0.71 31.42
CA THR A 632 -15.51 -1.07 32.18
C THR A 632 -15.27 -1.19 33.68
N SER A 633 -14.08 -0.88 34.18
CA SER A 633 -13.68 -1.08 35.58
C SER A 633 -14.65 -0.45 36.59
N HIS A 634 -15.13 0.78 36.33
CA HIS A 634 -16.12 1.45 37.17
C HIS A 634 -17.46 0.69 37.21
N PHE A 635 -17.94 0.19 36.07
CA PHE A 635 -19.17 -0.60 36.00
C PHE A 635 -19.03 -1.92 36.77
N CYS A 636 -17.95 -2.66 36.54
CA CYS A 636 -17.68 -3.94 37.20
C CYS A 636 -17.56 -3.79 38.73
N SER A 637 -16.96 -2.68 39.21
CA SER A 637 -16.84 -2.40 40.64
C SER A 637 -18.20 -2.21 41.33
N ARG A 638 -19.16 -1.61 40.62
CA ARG A 638 -20.52 -1.32 41.10
C ARG A 638 -21.47 -2.50 40.95
N TYR A 639 -21.34 -3.27 39.86
CA TYR A 639 -22.24 -4.35 39.49
C TYR A 639 -21.51 -5.69 39.37
N LYS A 640 -21.08 -6.23 40.51
CA LYS A 640 -20.32 -7.47 40.59
C LYS A 640 -21.12 -8.67 40.06
N LYS A 641 -20.48 -9.50 39.22
CA LYS A 641 -21.04 -10.80 38.82
C LYS A 641 -20.82 -11.84 39.91
N ALA A 642 -21.88 -12.55 40.30
CA ALA A 642 -21.79 -13.65 41.25
C ALA A 642 -21.08 -14.86 40.64
N ALA A 643 -20.18 -15.50 41.40
CA ALA A 643 -19.61 -16.80 41.07
C ALA A 643 -20.59 -17.91 41.45
N SER A 644 -20.61 -18.97 40.65
CA SER A 644 -21.36 -20.21 40.86
C SER A 644 -20.37 -21.36 41.05
N LEU A 645 -20.77 -22.40 41.80
CA LEU A 645 -20.01 -23.63 41.89
C LEU A 645 -20.31 -24.49 40.65
N ILE A 646 -19.26 -24.93 39.95
CA ILE A 646 -19.34 -25.81 38.79
C ILE A 646 -18.57 -27.10 39.05
N ASP A 647 -19.01 -28.18 38.42
CA ASP A 647 -18.35 -29.48 38.45
C ASP A 647 -18.31 -30.11 37.05
N HIS A 648 -17.94 -31.39 36.98
CA HIS A 648 -17.88 -32.17 35.74
C HIS A 648 -19.21 -32.27 34.98
N SER A 649 -20.36 -31.94 35.60
CA SER A 649 -21.70 -31.98 34.99
C SER A 649 -22.12 -30.67 34.29
N LEU A 650 -21.25 -29.65 34.30
CA LEU A 650 -21.55 -28.35 33.67
C LEU A 650 -21.92 -28.52 32.19
N SER A 651 -23.13 -28.11 31.86
CA SER A 651 -23.61 -27.92 30.49
C SER A 651 -23.75 -26.42 30.19
N LEU A 652 -23.29 -26.00 29.02
CA LEU A 652 -23.33 -24.60 28.59
C LEU A 652 -24.22 -24.49 27.35
N ASP A 653 -25.24 -23.64 27.44
CA ASP A 653 -26.11 -23.33 26.32
C ASP A 653 -25.39 -22.48 25.25
N VAL A 654 -25.87 -22.60 24.01
CA VAL A 654 -25.51 -21.70 22.91
C VAL A 654 -26.00 -20.29 23.22
N ASP A 655 -25.13 -19.31 23.01
CA ASP A 655 -25.49 -17.92 23.14
C ASP A 655 -26.22 -17.43 21.89
N GLU A 656 -27.55 -17.31 21.94
CA GLU A 656 -28.36 -16.85 20.82
C GLU A 656 -28.42 -15.30 20.69
N MET A 657 -27.64 -14.56 21.48
CA MET A 657 -27.70 -13.09 21.47
C MET A 657 -27.27 -12.53 20.11
N SER A 658 -28.08 -11.64 19.53
CA SER A 658 -27.67 -10.90 18.33
C SER A 658 -26.67 -9.81 18.67
N VAL A 659 -25.60 -9.69 17.89
CA VAL A 659 -24.62 -8.61 18.01
C VAL A 659 -24.76 -7.66 16.81
N LYS A 660 -24.89 -6.37 17.10
CA LYS A 660 -24.85 -5.29 16.09
C LYS A 660 -23.53 -4.55 16.20
N THR A 661 -23.05 -4.00 15.08
CA THR A 661 -21.81 -3.24 15.03
C THR A 661 -22.07 -1.91 14.33
N ASP A 662 -21.56 -0.85 14.94
CA ASP A 662 -21.61 0.51 14.42
C ASP A 662 -20.20 1.07 14.43
N VAL A 663 -19.85 1.86 13.42
CA VAL A 663 -18.48 2.36 13.28
C VAL A 663 -18.48 3.86 13.05
N ILE A 664 -17.55 4.52 13.72
CA ILE A 664 -17.34 5.96 13.66
C ILE A 664 -15.91 6.20 13.19
N LEU A 665 -15.76 7.14 12.26
CA LEU A 665 -14.47 7.60 11.77
C LEU A 665 -14.31 9.07 12.16
N CYS A 666 -13.31 9.36 12.99
CA CYS A 666 -13.02 10.70 13.50
C CYS A 666 -11.71 11.22 12.90
N HIS A 667 -11.71 12.43 12.34
CA HIS A 667 -10.49 13.09 11.89
C HIS A 667 -9.75 13.65 13.10
N MET A 668 -8.48 13.26 13.29
CA MET A 668 -7.69 13.61 14.48
C MET A 668 -6.67 14.71 14.20
N ASP A 669 -6.01 14.63 13.05
CA ASP A 669 -4.93 15.54 12.61
C ASP A 669 -4.84 15.47 11.08
N ASP A 670 -4.00 16.30 10.45
CA ASP A 670 -3.87 16.50 8.99
C ASP A 670 -3.90 15.22 8.14
N ARG A 671 -3.42 14.09 8.69
CA ARG A 671 -3.32 12.80 7.98
C ARG A 671 -3.87 11.62 8.77
N PHE A 672 -4.31 11.83 10.01
CA PHE A 672 -4.67 10.74 10.93
C PHE A 672 -6.17 10.71 11.18
N TYR A 673 -6.74 9.52 11.05
CA TYR A 673 -8.12 9.22 11.36
C TYR A 673 -8.17 8.14 12.44
N ARG A 674 -9.21 8.22 13.29
CA ARG A 674 -9.48 7.25 14.33
C ARG A 674 -10.75 6.48 14.04
N LEU A 675 -10.64 5.17 14.06
CA LEU A 675 -11.73 4.23 13.83
C LEU A 675 -12.24 3.68 15.18
N SER A 676 -13.42 4.14 15.58
CA SER A 676 -14.14 3.62 16.75
C SER A 676 -15.07 2.49 16.32
N TYR A 677 -14.79 1.26 16.74
CA TYR A 677 -15.64 0.11 16.46
C TYR A 677 -16.56 -0.17 17.66
N ARG A 678 -17.82 0.22 17.56
CA ARG A 678 -18.82 0.02 18.61
C ARG A 678 -19.56 -1.28 18.41
N VAL A 679 -19.54 -2.12 19.43
CA VAL A 679 -20.36 -3.34 19.53
C VAL A 679 -21.59 -3.03 20.36
N GLN A 680 -22.77 -3.46 19.90
CA GLN A 680 -24.03 -3.33 20.62
C GLN A 680 -24.73 -4.69 20.76
N THR A 681 -25.17 -4.96 21.98
CA THR A 681 -26.01 -6.09 22.38
C THR A 681 -27.35 -5.57 22.91
N LYS A 682 -28.16 -6.41 23.56
CA LYS A 682 -29.49 -6.01 24.04
C LYS A 682 -29.43 -4.93 25.11
N ASN A 683 -28.52 -5.06 26.07
CA ASN A 683 -28.43 -4.18 27.24
C ASN A 683 -27.13 -3.37 27.30
N HIS A 684 -26.11 -3.74 26.52
CA HIS A 684 -24.79 -3.12 26.59
C HIS A 684 -24.29 -2.69 25.22
N TRP A 685 -23.47 -1.64 25.21
CA TRP A 685 -22.67 -1.23 24.08
C TRP A 685 -21.27 -0.88 24.58
N ARG A 686 -20.26 -1.10 23.74
CA ARG A 686 -18.86 -0.86 24.09
C ARG A 686 -18.01 -0.61 22.85
N ILE A 687 -17.02 0.27 22.96
CA ILE A 687 -15.96 0.38 21.94
C ILE A 687 -14.97 -0.76 22.12
N VAL A 688 -14.69 -1.48 21.04
CA VAL A 688 -13.77 -2.62 20.98
C VAL A 688 -12.66 -2.28 20.01
N ASP A 689 -11.42 -2.49 20.40
CA ASP A 689 -10.28 -2.39 19.49
C ASP A 689 -10.12 -3.70 18.70
N PRO A 690 -10.28 -3.71 17.37
CA PRO A 690 -10.08 -4.91 16.57
C PRO A 690 -8.63 -5.45 16.60
N SER A 691 -7.64 -4.61 16.88
CA SER A 691 -6.23 -5.03 16.96
C SER A 691 -5.93 -5.87 18.21
N ASP A 692 -6.73 -5.70 19.28
CA ASP A 692 -6.68 -6.55 20.46
C ASP A 692 -7.11 -7.99 20.12
N ALA A 693 -8.05 -8.17 19.18
CA ALA A 693 -8.46 -9.50 18.71
C ALA A 693 -7.29 -10.24 18.05
N LEU A 694 -6.55 -9.56 17.17
CA LEU A 694 -5.35 -10.13 16.55
C LEU A 694 -4.31 -10.48 17.63
N SER A 695 -4.04 -9.55 18.54
CA SER A 695 -3.08 -9.75 19.62
C SER A 695 -3.45 -10.94 20.50
N ALA A 696 -4.76 -11.18 20.71
CA ALA A 696 -5.27 -12.31 21.45
C ALA A 696 -5.07 -13.62 20.70
N VAL A 697 -5.35 -13.64 19.38
CA VAL A 697 -5.13 -14.81 18.53
C VAL A 697 -3.66 -15.23 18.48
N ILE A 698 -2.73 -14.26 18.45
CA ILE A 698 -1.28 -14.55 18.49
C ILE A 698 -0.86 -15.26 19.79
N ARG A 699 -1.63 -15.08 20.87
CA ARG A 699 -1.28 -15.56 22.22
C ARG A 699 -2.20 -16.66 22.75
N ILE A 700 -3.26 -16.97 22.01
CA ILE A 700 -4.29 -17.91 22.44
C ILE A 700 -3.68 -19.29 22.68
N SER A 701 -4.11 -19.97 23.74
CA SER A 701 -3.66 -21.35 23.99
C SER A 701 -4.29 -22.35 23.04
N SER A 702 -3.63 -23.50 22.88
CA SER A 702 -4.22 -24.65 22.20
C SER A 702 -5.54 -25.06 22.85
N SER A 703 -6.48 -25.57 22.07
CA SER A 703 -7.68 -26.19 22.62
C SER A 703 -7.33 -27.49 23.36
N PRO A 704 -8.01 -27.80 24.48
CA PRO A 704 -7.84 -29.06 25.19
C PRO A 704 -8.30 -30.24 24.33
N THR A 705 -7.73 -31.42 24.57
CA THR A 705 -8.19 -32.69 23.97
C THR A 705 -8.49 -33.71 25.07
N CYS A 706 -9.60 -34.43 24.92
CA CYS A 706 -9.95 -35.51 25.85
C CYS A 706 -9.20 -36.79 25.49
N GLN A 707 -8.52 -37.38 26.48
CA GLN A 707 -7.87 -38.69 26.35
C GLN A 707 -8.66 -39.82 27.05
N HIS A 708 -9.79 -39.48 27.67
CA HIS A 708 -10.67 -40.44 28.33
C HIS A 708 -11.82 -40.79 27.39
N ASN A 709 -12.11 -42.09 27.23
CA ASN A 709 -13.11 -42.63 26.30
C ASN A 709 -14.56 -42.29 26.71
N GLY A 710 -14.92 -41.01 26.69
CA GLY A 710 -16.28 -40.53 26.99
C GLY A 710 -16.69 -40.52 28.46
N GLN A 711 -15.82 -40.95 29.38
CA GLN A 711 -16.04 -40.84 30.83
C GLN A 711 -15.20 -39.67 31.38
N PRO A 712 -15.80 -38.47 31.57
CA PRO A 712 -15.08 -37.34 32.14
C PRO A 712 -14.64 -37.65 33.57
N PRO A 713 -13.40 -37.32 33.96
CA PRO A 713 -12.94 -37.50 35.33
C PRO A 713 -13.78 -36.63 36.27
N GLU A 714 -14.11 -37.16 37.45
CA GLU A 714 -14.75 -36.37 38.50
C GLU A 714 -13.78 -35.27 38.97
N THR A 715 -14.29 -34.04 39.06
CA THR A 715 -13.57 -32.88 39.59
C THR A 715 -14.27 -32.36 40.83
N ALA A 716 -13.47 -31.86 41.78
CA ALA A 716 -14.01 -31.12 42.91
C ALA A 716 -14.71 -29.84 42.41
N PRO A 717 -15.81 -29.39 43.06
CA PRO A 717 -16.48 -28.17 42.65
C PRO A 717 -15.55 -26.95 42.67
N LEU A 718 -15.56 -26.18 41.58
CA LEU A 718 -14.74 -24.99 41.39
C LEU A 718 -15.61 -23.74 41.24
N ASN A 719 -15.08 -22.57 41.59
CA ASN A 719 -15.77 -21.30 41.43
C ASN A 719 -15.67 -20.81 39.98
N ALA A 720 -16.81 -20.60 39.32
CA ALA A 720 -16.86 -20.03 37.98
C ALA A 720 -17.90 -18.93 37.81
N LYS A 721 -17.58 -17.96 36.96
CA LYS A 721 -18.51 -16.94 36.45
C LYS A 721 -18.79 -17.26 34.99
N ILE A 722 -20.06 -17.48 34.66
CA ILE A 722 -20.52 -17.76 33.30
C ILE A 722 -21.13 -16.49 32.70
N TYR A 723 -20.70 -16.13 31.48
CA TYR A 723 -21.06 -14.90 30.79
C TYR A 723 -21.81 -15.19 29.49
N THR A 724 -22.98 -14.58 29.34
CA THR A 724 -23.61 -14.39 28.02
C THR A 724 -22.83 -13.37 27.19
N MET A 725 -23.06 -13.32 25.88
CA MET A 725 -22.42 -12.31 25.02
C MET A 725 -22.79 -10.87 25.42
N ASP A 726 -24.01 -10.65 25.91
CA ASP A 726 -24.46 -9.37 26.45
C ASP A 726 -23.62 -8.96 27.68
N GLU A 727 -23.33 -9.91 28.56
CA GLU A 727 -22.43 -9.68 29.70
C GLU A 727 -20.98 -9.54 29.27
N VAL A 728 -20.52 -10.27 28.24
CA VAL A 728 -19.16 -10.11 27.71
C VAL A 728 -18.94 -8.66 27.28
N VAL A 729 -19.85 -8.09 26.50
CA VAL A 729 -19.75 -6.67 26.10
C VAL A 729 -19.79 -5.74 27.31
N GLY A 730 -20.66 -5.99 28.28
CA GLY A 730 -20.87 -5.07 29.42
C GLY A 730 -19.80 -5.12 30.51
N ARG A 731 -19.15 -6.27 30.74
CA ARG A 731 -18.29 -6.45 31.93
C ARG A 731 -17.11 -7.39 31.75
N TRP A 732 -16.86 -7.95 30.56
CA TRP A 732 -15.71 -8.84 30.37
C TRP A 732 -14.44 -8.03 30.05
N PRO A 733 -13.37 -8.18 30.83
CA PRO A 733 -13.23 -9.02 32.00
C PRO A 733 -13.69 -8.29 33.27
N ASP A 734 -14.21 -9.05 34.23
CA ASP A 734 -14.76 -8.54 35.49
C ASP A 734 -13.67 -8.15 36.51
N VAL A 735 -12.47 -7.78 36.03
CA VAL A 735 -11.27 -7.56 36.85
C VAL A 735 -11.15 -6.11 37.28
N VAL A 736 -11.16 -5.91 38.59
CA VAL A 736 -10.82 -4.65 39.27
C VAL A 736 -9.30 -4.49 39.23
N ARG A 737 -8.79 -3.37 38.67
CA ARG A 737 -7.36 -3.02 38.69
C ARG A 737 -6.78 -3.27 40.09
N SER A 738 -5.66 -3.98 40.17
CA SER A 738 -4.99 -4.26 41.44
C SER A 738 -4.55 -2.94 42.07
N SER A 739 -5.25 -2.47 43.09
CA SER A 739 -4.76 -1.39 43.92
C SER A 739 -3.52 -1.91 44.66
N ILE A 740 -2.35 -1.33 44.35
CA ILE A 740 -1.17 -1.46 45.21
C ILE A 740 -1.51 -0.75 46.52
N GLY A 741 -2.16 -1.49 47.41
CA GLY A 741 -2.48 -1.11 48.78
C GLY A 741 -1.59 -1.93 49.70
N THR A 742 -0.68 -1.24 50.35
CA THR A 742 0.12 -1.71 51.48
C THR A 742 -0.76 -2.37 52.55
N THR A 743 -0.22 -3.44 53.14
CA THR A 743 -0.61 -4.08 54.41
C THR A 743 -1.95 -4.82 54.50
N GLY A 744 -1.86 -6.15 54.55
CA GLY A 744 -2.95 -7.02 54.97
C GLY A 744 -2.59 -8.50 54.80
N GLY A 745 -1.81 -9.06 55.73
CA GLY A 745 -1.49 -10.48 55.78
C GLY A 745 -2.72 -11.34 56.09
N GLY A 746 -3.56 -11.58 55.09
CA GLY A 746 -4.58 -12.61 55.11
C GLY A 746 -4.14 -13.77 54.22
N ARG A 747 -4.19 -15.01 54.73
CA ARG A 747 -3.95 -16.23 53.95
C ARG A 747 -4.87 -16.24 52.72
N ALA A 748 -4.33 -15.92 51.55
CA ALA A 748 -5.02 -16.07 50.29
C ALA A 748 -5.30 -17.56 50.04
N THR A 749 -6.58 -17.93 50.02
CA THR A 749 -7.04 -19.23 49.55
C THR A 749 -6.65 -19.38 48.07
N LYS A 750 -5.88 -20.42 47.74
CA LYS A 750 -5.31 -20.72 46.41
C LYS A 750 -6.33 -21.05 45.30
N SER A 751 -7.64 -20.80 45.46
CA SER A 751 -8.64 -21.14 44.45
C SER A 751 -8.99 -19.92 43.59
N GLY A 752 -8.39 -19.80 42.42
CA GLY A 752 -8.77 -18.78 41.43
C GLY A 752 -10.18 -18.99 40.88
N ILE A 753 -10.74 -17.98 40.22
CA ILE A 753 -12.07 -18.03 39.61
C ILE A 753 -11.93 -18.36 38.11
N PHE A 754 -12.77 -19.27 37.62
CA PHE A 754 -12.90 -19.50 36.18
C PHE A 754 -13.90 -18.54 35.56
N HIS A 755 -13.51 -17.88 34.49
CA HIS A 755 -14.33 -16.99 33.69
C HIS A 755 -14.67 -17.70 32.38
N LEU A 756 -15.93 -18.08 32.21
CA LEU A 756 -16.39 -18.92 31.10
C LEU A 756 -17.42 -18.18 30.26
N THR A 757 -17.28 -18.12 28.95
CA THR A 757 -18.39 -17.67 28.08
C THR A 757 -19.44 -18.79 27.94
N ARG A 758 -20.68 -18.44 27.59
CA ARG A 758 -21.58 -19.39 26.90
C ARG A 758 -20.99 -19.80 25.54
N VAL A 759 -21.58 -20.80 24.89
CA VAL A 759 -21.06 -21.30 23.60
C VAL A 759 -21.33 -20.26 22.52
N LEU A 760 -20.26 -19.67 21.97
CA LEU A 760 -20.33 -18.66 20.92
C LEU A 760 -20.43 -19.34 19.54
N ASP A 761 -21.36 -18.88 18.71
CA ASP A 761 -21.80 -19.53 17.47
C ASP A 761 -21.26 -18.87 16.18
N THR A 762 -20.62 -17.69 16.31
CA THR A 762 -20.11 -16.90 15.17
C THR A 762 -18.69 -16.41 15.41
N HIS A 763 -17.92 -16.23 14.32
CA HIS A 763 -16.59 -15.61 14.39
C HIS A 763 -16.64 -14.19 14.98
N LEU A 764 -17.71 -13.43 14.70
CA LEU A 764 -17.91 -12.11 15.29
C LEU A 764 -17.90 -12.15 16.82
N LYS A 765 -18.70 -13.04 17.43
CA LYS A 765 -18.73 -13.20 18.89
C LYS A 765 -17.38 -13.66 19.44
N LYS A 766 -16.76 -14.67 18.80
CA LYS A 766 -15.42 -15.17 19.17
C LYS A 766 -14.40 -14.02 19.19
N ASN A 767 -14.32 -13.25 18.12
CA ASN A 767 -13.31 -12.21 17.96
C ASN A 767 -13.56 -11.01 18.88
N ILE A 768 -14.83 -10.65 19.15
CA ILE A 768 -15.17 -9.64 20.17
C ILE A 768 -14.75 -10.12 21.56
N ALA A 769 -15.05 -11.38 21.92
CA ALA A 769 -14.63 -11.93 23.20
C ALA A 769 -13.10 -11.91 23.35
N LEU A 770 -12.37 -12.28 22.29
CA LEU A 770 -10.91 -12.21 22.25
C LEU A 770 -10.39 -10.78 22.44
N ALA A 771 -10.90 -9.81 21.69
CA ALA A 771 -10.52 -8.40 21.83
C ALA A 771 -10.75 -7.84 23.23
N LEU A 772 -11.85 -8.23 23.87
CA LEU A 772 -12.20 -7.77 25.21
C LEU A 772 -11.44 -8.51 26.32
N THR A 773 -10.65 -9.54 26.00
CA THR A 773 -9.97 -10.32 27.03
C THR A 773 -8.69 -9.62 27.48
N VAL A 774 -8.63 -9.21 28.74
CA VAL A 774 -7.47 -8.53 29.36
C VAL A 774 -6.33 -9.52 29.71
N CYS A 775 -6.54 -10.81 29.47
CA CYS A 775 -5.50 -11.82 29.52
C CYS A 775 -5.40 -12.58 28.20
N PRO A 776 -4.25 -12.48 27.53
CA PRO A 776 -4.06 -13.01 26.19
C PRO A 776 -4.08 -14.55 26.09
N VAL A 777 -4.10 -15.24 27.22
CA VAL A 777 -4.08 -16.69 27.28
C VAL A 777 -5.46 -17.22 27.64
N ALA A 778 -6.46 -16.82 26.86
CA ALA A 778 -7.77 -17.46 26.90
C ALA A 778 -7.64 -18.88 26.32
N VAL A 779 -8.29 -19.85 26.97
CA VAL A 779 -8.37 -21.21 26.45
C VAL A 779 -9.61 -21.33 25.57
N PRO A 780 -9.47 -21.62 24.27
CA PRO A 780 -10.60 -21.94 23.42
C PRO A 780 -11.07 -23.36 23.77
N ASN A 781 -12.35 -23.50 24.09
CA ASN A 781 -12.96 -24.79 24.37
C ASN A 781 -14.06 -25.08 23.35
N TYR A 782 -14.12 -26.31 22.87
CA TYR A 782 -15.20 -26.81 22.01
C TYR A 782 -15.94 -27.88 22.81
N PRO A 783 -17.09 -27.56 23.44
CA PRO A 783 -17.75 -28.47 24.38
C PRO A 783 -18.11 -29.84 23.80
N ASP A 784 -18.34 -29.94 22.48
CA ASP A 784 -18.61 -31.22 21.82
C ASP A 784 -17.35 -32.10 21.63
N ILE A 785 -16.15 -31.53 21.79
CA ILE A 785 -14.86 -32.19 21.56
C ILE A 785 -14.11 -32.42 22.88
N ALA A 786 -14.16 -31.44 23.78
CA ALA A 786 -13.48 -31.49 25.06
C ALA A 786 -14.47 -31.28 26.21
N CYS A 787 -14.44 -32.20 27.17
CA CYS A 787 -15.28 -32.12 28.37
C CYS A 787 -14.82 -31.00 29.31
N THR A 788 -15.72 -30.56 30.18
CA THR A 788 -15.49 -29.54 31.19
C THR A 788 -14.25 -29.85 32.03
N THR A 789 -14.08 -31.09 32.50
CA THR A 789 -12.93 -31.48 33.33
C THR A 789 -11.59 -31.25 32.64
N CYS A 790 -11.43 -31.73 31.40
CA CYS A 790 -10.18 -31.55 30.65
C CYS A 790 -9.93 -30.08 30.31
N MET A 791 -10.98 -29.32 30.03
CA MET A 791 -10.86 -27.89 29.79
C MET A 791 -10.37 -27.14 31.03
N LEU A 792 -10.93 -27.44 32.22
CA LEU A 792 -10.54 -26.79 33.47
C LEU A 792 -9.10 -27.16 33.84
N ASP A 793 -8.75 -28.44 33.79
CA ASP A 793 -7.37 -28.92 34.05
C ASP A 793 -6.35 -28.29 33.08
N HIS A 794 -6.71 -28.17 31.80
CA HIS A 794 -5.86 -27.49 30.82
C HIS A 794 -5.70 -26.00 31.18
N ALA A 795 -6.80 -25.31 31.45
CA ALA A 795 -6.77 -23.90 31.81
C ALA A 795 -5.97 -23.64 33.10
N GLU A 796 -6.00 -24.52 34.10
CA GLU A 796 -5.17 -24.38 35.32
C GLU A 796 -3.68 -24.38 35.01
N LYS A 797 -3.25 -25.26 34.09
CA LYS A 797 -1.85 -25.46 33.69
C LYS A 797 -1.31 -24.36 32.79
N VAL A 798 -2.19 -23.60 32.15
CA VAL A 798 -1.82 -22.51 31.25
C VAL A 798 -1.28 -21.31 32.06
N GLU A 799 -0.09 -20.85 31.69
CA GLU A 799 0.56 -19.70 32.33
C GLU A 799 -0.14 -18.39 31.94
N ARG A 800 -0.58 -17.62 32.93
CA ARG A 800 -1.22 -16.31 32.72
C ARG A 800 -0.16 -15.21 32.50
N LYS A 801 -0.26 -14.46 31.40
CA LYS A 801 0.62 -13.32 31.07
C LYS A 801 -0.20 -12.07 30.73
N PRO A 802 -0.44 -11.09 31.62
CA PRO A 802 -1.32 -9.93 31.33
C PRO A 802 -0.85 -9.08 30.13
N TYR A 803 -1.80 -8.38 29.48
CA TYR A 803 -1.50 -7.49 28.33
C TYR A 803 -0.67 -6.26 28.70
N ARG A 804 -0.96 -5.65 29.85
CA ARG A 804 -0.30 -4.41 30.29
C ARG A 804 0.06 -4.51 31.76
N GLU A 805 1.10 -3.79 32.19
CA GLU A 805 1.41 -3.66 33.61
C GLU A 805 0.19 -3.08 34.37
N GLY A 806 -0.25 -3.76 35.42
CA GLY A 806 -1.44 -3.38 36.20
C GLY A 806 -2.77 -4.01 35.77
N GLU A 807 -2.81 -4.72 34.63
CA GLU A 807 -3.99 -5.43 34.10
C GLU A 807 -4.08 -6.92 34.55
N GLY A 808 -3.40 -7.25 35.65
CA GLY A 808 -3.16 -8.64 36.06
C GLY A 808 -4.22 -9.32 36.93
N GLY A 809 -5.14 -8.58 37.56
CA GLY A 809 -6.10 -9.18 38.51
C GLY A 809 -5.47 -10.17 39.50
N ASP A 810 -6.25 -11.18 39.93
CA ASP A 810 -5.70 -12.33 40.67
C ASP A 810 -5.04 -13.32 39.69
N LEU A 811 -3.74 -13.57 39.81
CA LEU A 811 -2.99 -14.50 38.94
C LEU A 811 -3.59 -15.92 38.89
N ALA A 812 -4.43 -16.30 39.86
CA ALA A 812 -5.12 -17.58 39.88
C ALA A 812 -6.35 -17.64 38.94
N ASP A 813 -6.91 -16.52 38.50
CA ASP A 813 -8.09 -16.53 37.61
C ASP A 813 -7.75 -17.11 36.23
N ARG A 814 -8.72 -17.78 35.61
CA ARG A 814 -8.60 -18.43 34.29
C ARG A 814 -9.73 -18.02 33.36
N TYR A 815 -9.43 -17.89 32.06
CA TYR A 815 -10.38 -17.43 31.05
C TYR A 815 -10.58 -18.51 29.99
N VAL A 816 -11.84 -18.85 29.71
CA VAL A 816 -12.21 -19.87 28.74
C VAL A 816 -13.29 -19.31 27.82
N ILE A 817 -13.04 -19.42 26.53
CA ILE A 817 -13.99 -19.03 25.49
C ILE A 817 -14.57 -20.32 24.91
N ASN A 818 -15.84 -20.58 25.21
CA ASN A 818 -16.56 -21.73 24.68
C ASN A 818 -17.05 -21.41 23.26
N LEU A 819 -16.72 -22.27 22.31
CA LEU A 819 -16.96 -22.09 20.88
C LEU A 819 -17.75 -23.27 20.34
N SER A 820 -18.69 -22.97 19.44
CA SER A 820 -19.38 -23.99 18.68
C SER A 820 -18.41 -24.69 17.72
N THR A 821 -18.60 -26.00 17.51
CA THR A 821 -17.69 -26.82 16.69
C THR A 821 -17.64 -26.42 15.22
N ASN A 822 -18.67 -25.73 14.71
CA ASN A 822 -18.65 -25.15 13.37
C ASN A 822 -17.63 -24.00 13.21
N LEU A 823 -17.09 -23.45 14.31
CA LEU A 823 -16.04 -22.42 14.31
C LEU A 823 -14.62 -23.00 14.46
N ALA A 824 -14.50 -24.32 14.59
CA ALA A 824 -13.20 -24.97 14.58
C ALA A 824 -12.64 -24.92 13.15
N GLY A 825 -11.73 -23.98 12.90
CA GLY A 825 -10.89 -23.97 11.69
C GLY A 825 -10.09 -25.26 11.54
N GLN A 826 -9.39 -25.40 10.41
CA GLN A 826 -8.68 -26.62 9.96
C GLN A 826 -7.62 -27.21 10.93
N ASP A 827 -7.39 -26.63 12.11
CA ASP A 827 -6.51 -27.14 13.17
C ASP A 827 -6.89 -28.55 13.67
N VAL A 828 -8.12 -29.01 13.44
CA VAL A 828 -8.54 -30.39 13.83
C VAL A 828 -8.07 -31.46 12.82
N SER A 829 -7.51 -31.07 11.67
CA SER A 829 -7.11 -32.02 10.61
C SER A 829 -5.83 -32.82 10.90
N ILE A 830 -5.05 -32.45 11.92
CA ILE A 830 -3.87 -33.22 12.36
C ILE A 830 -4.23 -34.25 13.46
N GLY A 831 -5.31 -34.03 14.22
CA GLY A 831 -5.77 -34.97 15.26
C GLY A 831 -6.72 -36.08 14.76
N ARG A 832 -7.41 -35.90 13.63
CA ARG A 832 -8.43 -36.87 13.15
C ARG A 832 -7.90 -37.99 12.24
N ARG A 833 -6.62 -38.00 11.84
CA ARG A 833 -6.04 -39.10 11.04
C ARG A 833 -5.60 -40.34 11.85
N LEU A 834 -5.77 -40.35 13.18
CA LEU A 834 -5.38 -41.48 14.02
C LEU A 834 -6.54 -42.30 14.64
N ILE A 835 -7.80 -42.03 14.28
CA ILE A 835 -8.95 -42.79 14.82
C ILE A 835 -9.78 -43.51 13.72
N VAL A 836 -9.44 -43.35 12.43
CA VAL A 836 -10.05 -44.14 11.35
C VAL A 836 -8.97 -44.73 10.45
N ALA A 837 -8.19 -45.66 11.01
CA ALA A 837 -7.57 -46.76 10.29
C ALA A 837 -7.54 -47.95 11.25
N LYS A 838 -8.56 -48.80 11.10
CA LYS A 838 -8.48 -50.22 11.47
C LYS A 838 -7.69 -50.93 10.38
#